data_AF-A0A1B9LHM5-F1
#
_entry.id   AF-A0A1B9LHM5-F1
#
_cell.length_a   1.000
_cell.length_b   1.000
_cell.length_c   1.000
_cell.angle_alpha   90.00
_cell.angle_beta   90.00
_cell.angle_gamma   90.00
#
_symmetry.space_group_name_H-M   'P 1'
#
loop_
_entity.id
_entity.type
_entity.pdbx_description
1 polymer ?
#
loop_
_entity_poly.entity_id
_entity_poly.type
_entity_poly.pdbx_seq_one_letter_code
_entity_poly.pdbx_strand_id
1 'polypeptide(L)'
;MLNSLKNKLLSFFSANYLASDKLISIIFSPLQALDTALLNRISNYIIRGEDENIFLDINHYIANEDVRSFISTIGDGSIYHYQNNKGVVNSFKARKVFYTQWTHVYSFEQIIRFGKVLATLKINDFAVIPPKLPLWFVCLFTDGLITTLKFSSQNTPNMKERSNWSITQLHELLETEEKGSGQQLLFAIFDREQLNYKYGSYDYVYDFSDLLPYINQNLERFKKLPTDGLSIIGQLEQLNYINKQPELKSQLIDFIALQTLNSSKQVSKLAVAMLASLPVKLVQEQLQYLLTQGTPNQRSKSAILLARLTSDSSILENALASETNTTVIKSIETSLFNLNVSQQAEQQSLELDIPNFEPIPQVDLPLVARDILQQNHEEKLSKFYELSQQEIEENKKRRYSQTYNQYAYNQLKSITSDDLDNLFDYINGHAQLVKSILKKNLRSYFDFILDKGRLQNLPEFNLYHLLRIRRIYDPDEYEHYFTSFFYENEMLLTSDLRQISDVLTNIKYFKQPNRVIASIFMKNSNPSEDYEFEPNKLWPFFAEHSIFLDEALGLSPSEKYSNDAFNTGCAIKILQFFPQLPTKYVVYLLEVALGENKTLRDQSQALLNQLPDIHYRAEEALQSNKQEIRIIAAQWLAKLGQTTSIKPLQVALKKEKRPTVQAALLVALQNLGEDISQSLTAKKLLADAQKGLKGKKPVGFEWFDINLIPVLTWQNGEEVDPKIIYWWALLAVKLQDPANSLLLIYTHLLSETSQHQLGQFILQSFIKQDTLSPTIEDAEKEANQNAYQRWQSCLNFFKKYPKNFPSYENITLEDVFQKIKKEVLSRYLGSAIKFKGLLALASVIDGNVAVPILRSYMKDHYKRRAQIEAMLESMANSEDPLIIQLLLSIARRHQTNSVQEKAKLLINKIAERNHWSAQELADRTISTAGLNESGILTLDYGERTFTAIVDDKFKWVLRNPEGEQIKALPEARKTEDETLVKEAKKQFSNSKKELKQLIDLQVSRLYESMCNQRQWSVSDWQKYLQAHPIMNLLIQRLIWLEVNAQNEIINSFRPTEDGCLINLEDDEITLSDKNFVRLAHCALLPEEITTKWQAHLKDYKIKPLFEQFAHHLPDLHQVKEGLINDRLGWLTDSFTLRNTITKLGYKRADIEDGGCFFAYYKYFSDSNLYICIDFSGSYVPEDNIPVVLYNLYFTKKQRGNGTAIDVKNVPPVLLAEGYANYITVANACTGFDPEWERKGLC
;
A
#
# COMPACT_ATOMS: atom_id res chain seq x y z
N MET A 1 48.91 -33.79 25.42
CA MET A 1 48.68 -35.26 25.43
C MET A 1 47.20 -35.62 25.65
N LEU A 2 46.50 -35.04 26.63
CA LEU A 2 45.05 -35.26 26.87
C LEU A 2 44.11 -34.83 25.72
N ASN A 3 44.40 -33.73 24.99
CA ASN A 3 43.62 -33.36 23.80
C ASN A 3 43.88 -34.26 22.59
N SER A 4 45.07 -34.87 22.50
CA SER A 4 45.38 -35.88 21.49
C SER A 4 44.69 -37.21 21.80
N LEU A 5 44.57 -37.58 23.09
CA LEU A 5 43.77 -38.72 23.52
C LEU A 5 42.26 -38.47 23.33
N LYS A 6 41.78 -37.25 23.54
CA LYS A 6 40.37 -36.87 23.30
C LYS A 6 40.02 -36.87 21.82
N ASN A 7 40.93 -36.42 20.96
CA ASN A 7 40.78 -36.51 19.50
C ASN A 7 40.99 -37.94 18.96
N LYS A 8 41.82 -38.77 19.60
CA LYS A 8 41.92 -40.21 19.29
C LYS A 8 40.74 -41.03 19.82
N LEU A 9 40.12 -40.63 20.93
CA LEU A 9 38.89 -41.23 21.46
C LEU A 9 37.66 -40.78 20.65
N LEU A 10 37.61 -39.53 20.21
CA LEU A 10 36.59 -39.06 19.26
C LEU A 10 36.77 -39.68 17.86
N SER A 11 38.02 -39.95 17.43
CA SER A 11 38.27 -40.71 16.19
C SER A 11 38.00 -42.22 16.34
N PHE A 12 38.04 -42.76 17.56
CA PHE A 12 37.61 -44.14 17.86
C PHE A 12 36.08 -44.29 17.85
N PHE A 13 35.32 -43.20 18.00
CA PHE A 13 33.87 -43.17 17.83
C PHE A 13 33.42 -42.73 16.42
N SER A 14 34.34 -42.41 15.51
CA SER A 14 34.04 -41.96 14.14
C SER A 14 34.34 -42.99 13.04
N ALA A 15 34.56 -44.25 13.39
CA ALA A 15 34.67 -45.35 12.45
C ALA A 15 34.26 -46.66 13.13
N ASN A 16 32.99 -46.77 13.48
CA ASN A 16 32.38 -48.07 13.66
C ASN A 16 31.11 -48.06 12.81
N TYR A 17 31.10 -48.90 11.78
CA TYR A 17 29.88 -49.51 11.28
C TYR A 17 29.06 -49.92 12.51
N LEU A 18 28.07 -49.10 12.90
CA LEU A 18 27.00 -49.61 13.74
C LEU A 18 26.44 -50.78 12.95
N ALA A 19 26.43 -51.99 13.54
CA ALA A 19 25.76 -53.13 12.93
C ALA A 19 24.42 -52.64 12.37
N SER A 20 24.12 -52.93 11.10
CA SER A 20 22.98 -52.40 10.33
C SER A 20 21.69 -52.29 11.15
N ASP A 21 21.47 -53.26 12.03
CA ASP A 21 20.30 -53.45 12.88
C ASP A 21 20.23 -52.43 14.01
N LYS A 22 21.37 -52.08 14.63
CA LYS A 22 21.45 -51.13 15.75
C LYS A 22 21.16 -49.70 15.29
N LEU A 23 21.49 -49.34 14.05
CA LEU A 23 21.19 -48.02 13.50
C LEU A 23 19.69 -47.85 13.26
N ILE A 24 19.03 -48.86 12.68
CA ILE A 24 17.58 -48.87 12.46
C ILE A 24 16.81 -48.79 13.79
N SER A 25 17.25 -49.53 14.82
CA SER A 25 16.61 -49.44 16.14
C SER A 25 16.74 -48.06 16.80
N ILE A 26 17.85 -47.33 16.57
CA ILE A 26 18.00 -45.95 17.10
C ILE A 26 17.06 -44.98 16.37
N ILE A 27 16.90 -45.13 15.05
CA ILE A 27 16.00 -44.30 14.23
C ILE A 27 14.57 -44.37 14.74
N PHE A 28 14.08 -45.57 15.02
CA PHE A 28 12.69 -45.78 15.48
C PHE A 28 12.53 -45.82 17.00
N SER A 29 13.59 -45.55 17.77
CA SER A 29 13.56 -45.55 19.24
C SER A 29 12.47 -44.67 19.88
N PRO A 30 12.01 -43.54 19.29
CA PRO A 30 10.87 -42.80 19.84
C PRO A 30 9.58 -43.64 19.91
N LEU A 31 9.40 -44.63 19.02
CA LEU A 31 8.23 -45.52 19.01
C LEU A 31 8.22 -46.51 20.18
N GLN A 32 9.33 -46.67 20.89
CA GLN A 32 9.42 -47.52 22.08
C GLN A 32 8.44 -47.08 23.18
N ALA A 33 8.11 -45.79 23.23
CA ALA A 33 7.13 -45.24 24.17
C ALA A 33 5.68 -45.68 23.85
N LEU A 34 5.41 -46.15 22.63
CA LEU A 34 4.10 -46.63 22.19
C LEU A 34 3.99 -48.15 22.38
N ASP A 35 4.98 -48.90 21.87
CA ASP A 35 5.06 -50.35 22.03
C ASP A 35 6.51 -50.84 21.82
N THR A 36 7.09 -51.43 22.85
CA THR A 36 8.44 -52.03 22.80
C THR A 36 8.57 -53.17 21.79
N ALA A 37 7.51 -53.94 21.52
CA ALA A 37 7.53 -55.02 20.55
C ALA A 37 7.55 -54.51 19.10
N LEU A 38 6.93 -53.36 18.86
CA LEU A 38 6.85 -52.71 17.54
C LEU A 38 8.23 -52.34 16.99
N LEU A 39 9.15 -51.86 17.85
CA LEU A 39 10.52 -51.48 17.44
C LEU A 39 11.32 -52.67 16.87
N ASN A 40 11.22 -53.83 17.52
CA ASN A 40 11.94 -55.04 17.09
C ASN A 40 11.36 -55.61 15.80
N ARG A 41 10.04 -55.58 15.66
CA ARG A 41 9.34 -56.01 14.44
C ARG A 41 9.68 -55.10 13.25
N ILE A 42 9.71 -53.77 13.45
CA ILE A 42 10.13 -52.80 12.41
C ILE A 42 11.57 -53.09 11.96
N SER A 43 12.47 -53.32 12.92
CA SER A 43 13.88 -53.61 12.62
C SER A 43 14.03 -54.92 11.84
N ASN A 44 13.32 -55.99 12.22
CA ASN A 44 13.35 -57.28 11.52
C ASN A 44 12.74 -57.20 10.12
N TYR A 45 11.63 -56.46 9.95
CA TYR A 45 11.04 -56.22 8.63
C TYR A 45 12.05 -55.55 7.68
N ILE A 46 12.67 -54.45 8.12
CA ILE A 46 13.61 -53.68 7.30
C ILE A 46 14.85 -54.50 6.92
N ILE A 47 15.44 -55.23 7.88
CA ILE A 47 16.69 -55.96 7.64
C ILE A 47 16.44 -57.31 6.93
N ARG A 48 15.47 -58.09 7.40
CA ARG A 48 15.28 -59.51 7.03
C ARG A 48 14.03 -59.79 6.19
N GLY A 49 13.03 -58.92 6.27
CA GLY A 49 11.82 -58.99 5.44
C GLY A 49 10.76 -59.86 6.09
N GLU A 50 10.92 -60.12 7.38
CA GLU A 50 10.01 -60.88 8.21
C GLU A 50 8.83 -59.97 8.64
N ASP A 51 7.64 -60.54 8.78
CA ASP A 51 6.43 -59.87 9.31
C ASP A 51 5.84 -58.72 8.46
N GLU A 52 5.28 -59.06 7.29
CA GLU A 52 4.56 -58.09 6.43
C GLU A 52 3.27 -57.52 7.06
N ASN A 53 2.71 -58.17 8.09
CA ASN A 53 1.49 -57.71 8.77
C ASN A 53 1.73 -56.48 9.65
N ILE A 54 2.98 -56.09 9.88
CA ILE A 54 3.37 -54.93 10.70
C ILE A 54 2.71 -53.63 10.26
N PHE A 55 2.37 -53.48 8.98
CA PHE A 55 1.71 -52.29 8.46
C PHE A 55 0.28 -52.10 8.98
N LEU A 56 -0.45 -53.18 9.24
CA LEU A 56 -1.80 -53.12 9.83
C LEU A 56 -1.74 -52.61 11.26
N ASP A 57 -0.75 -53.08 12.02
CA ASP A 57 -0.52 -52.67 13.40
C ASP A 57 -0.11 -51.20 13.48
N ILE A 58 0.83 -50.76 12.63
CA ILE A 58 1.23 -49.34 12.54
C ILE A 58 0.02 -48.45 12.20
N ASN A 59 -0.83 -48.86 11.24
CA ASN A 59 -2.03 -48.11 10.88
C ASN A 59 -3.05 -48.02 12.03
N HIS A 60 -3.17 -49.07 12.86
CA HIS A 60 -4.02 -49.06 14.04
C HIS A 60 -3.56 -48.00 15.07
N TYR A 61 -2.25 -47.89 15.30
CA TYR A 61 -1.69 -46.88 16.21
C TYR A 61 -1.84 -45.44 15.70
N ILE A 62 -1.75 -45.21 14.39
CA ILE A 62 -1.83 -43.87 13.77
C ILE A 62 -3.27 -43.35 13.61
N ALA A 63 -4.28 -44.21 13.81
CA ALA A 63 -5.68 -43.79 13.86
C ALA A 63 -5.99 -42.85 15.04
N ASN A 64 -5.11 -42.78 16.05
CA ASN A 64 -5.21 -41.85 17.18
C ASN A 64 -4.46 -40.53 16.89
N GLU A 65 -5.14 -39.39 16.97
CA GLU A 65 -4.58 -38.07 16.67
C GLU A 65 -3.42 -37.66 17.61
N ASP A 66 -3.47 -38.03 18.89
CA ASP A 66 -2.42 -37.72 19.86
C ASP A 66 -1.13 -38.49 19.55
N VAL A 67 -1.28 -39.75 19.12
CA VAL A 67 -0.18 -40.62 18.70
C VAL A 67 0.40 -40.14 17.36
N ARG A 68 -0.46 -39.71 16.43
CA ARG A 68 -0.05 -39.13 15.15
C ARG A 68 0.76 -37.85 15.32
N SER A 69 0.40 -36.98 16.27
CA SER A 69 1.19 -35.79 16.61
C SER A 69 2.54 -36.13 17.23
N PHE A 70 2.68 -37.28 17.90
CA PHE A 70 3.95 -37.75 18.44
C PHE A 70 4.84 -38.38 17.36
N ILE A 71 4.27 -39.18 16.46
CA ILE A 71 4.99 -39.82 15.34
C ILE A 71 5.45 -38.78 14.30
N SER A 72 4.67 -37.72 14.05
CA SER A 72 5.08 -36.63 13.15
C SER A 72 6.34 -35.89 13.63
N THR A 73 6.64 -35.91 14.94
CA THR A 73 7.91 -35.37 15.46
C THR A 73 9.13 -36.17 15.05
N ILE A 74 8.96 -37.42 14.61
CA ILE A 74 10.05 -38.22 14.04
C ILE A 74 10.44 -37.60 12.70
N GLY A 75 9.51 -37.13 11.86
CA GLY A 75 9.79 -36.56 10.53
C GLY A 75 10.05 -35.06 10.45
N ASP A 76 9.73 -34.32 11.52
CA ASP A 76 9.95 -32.88 11.54
C ASP A 76 11.46 -32.53 11.52
N GLY A 77 11.90 -31.91 10.43
CA GLY A 77 13.29 -31.45 10.25
C GLY A 77 13.70 -30.30 11.17
N SER A 78 12.77 -29.73 11.94
CA SER A 78 13.04 -28.59 12.82
C SER A 78 13.42 -29.03 14.24
N ILE A 79 14.71 -29.32 14.44
CA ILE A 79 15.28 -29.62 15.78
C ILE A 79 14.99 -28.48 16.79
N TYR A 80 14.77 -27.25 16.32
CA TYR A 80 14.55 -26.06 17.14
C TYR A 80 13.37 -26.15 18.10
N HIS A 81 12.26 -26.80 17.70
CA HIS A 81 11.07 -26.91 18.55
C HIS A 81 11.16 -28.04 19.59
N TYR A 82 12.15 -28.94 19.45
CA TYR A 82 12.25 -30.17 20.25
C TYR A 82 13.63 -30.40 20.87
N GLN A 83 14.45 -29.36 21.04
CA GLN A 83 15.81 -29.46 21.61
C GLN A 83 15.86 -30.19 22.97
N ASN A 84 14.75 -30.21 23.70
CA ASN A 84 14.63 -30.86 25.00
C ASN A 84 14.26 -32.36 24.93
N ASN A 85 13.91 -32.91 23.76
CA ASN A 85 13.56 -34.33 23.59
C ASN A 85 14.74 -35.14 23.03
N LYS A 86 15.47 -35.83 23.93
CA LYS A 86 16.66 -36.63 23.58
C LYS A 86 16.38 -37.75 22.57
N GLY A 87 15.19 -38.36 22.58
CA GLY A 87 14.81 -39.44 21.67
C GLY A 87 14.70 -38.96 20.22
N VAL A 88 14.03 -37.83 20.01
CA VAL A 88 13.87 -37.20 18.68
C VAL A 88 15.21 -36.73 18.13
N VAL A 89 16.05 -36.09 18.96
CA VAL A 89 17.40 -35.64 18.56
C VAL A 89 18.30 -36.82 18.15
N ASN A 90 18.22 -37.95 18.86
CA ASN A 90 19.01 -39.14 18.53
C ASN A 90 18.50 -39.84 17.27
N SER A 91 17.18 -39.94 17.09
CA SER A 91 16.56 -40.44 15.86
C SER A 91 17.02 -39.65 14.64
N PHE A 92 16.96 -38.32 14.69
CA PHE A 92 17.43 -37.43 13.61
C PHE A 92 18.91 -37.67 13.27
N LYS A 93 19.78 -37.73 14.29
CA LYS A 93 21.22 -38.02 14.09
C LYS A 93 21.46 -39.40 13.47
N ALA A 94 20.69 -40.41 13.86
CA ALA A 94 20.81 -41.76 13.32
C ALA A 94 20.30 -41.85 11.88
N ARG A 95 19.20 -41.17 11.53
CA ARG A 95 18.73 -41.07 10.14
C ARG A 95 19.75 -40.37 9.25
N LYS A 96 20.38 -39.32 9.76
CA LYS A 96 21.47 -38.64 9.05
C LYS A 96 22.61 -39.61 8.71
N VAL A 97 23.02 -40.41 9.68
CA VAL A 97 24.03 -41.46 9.49
C VAL A 97 23.55 -42.51 8.48
N PHE A 98 22.28 -42.94 8.54
CA PHE A 98 21.69 -43.85 7.54
C PHE A 98 21.82 -43.29 6.12
N TYR A 99 21.32 -42.08 5.85
CA TYR A 99 21.35 -41.49 4.51
C TYR A 99 22.75 -41.17 3.99
N THR A 100 23.75 -41.01 4.87
CA THR A 100 25.14 -40.85 4.43
C THR A 100 25.77 -42.16 3.93
N GLN A 101 25.20 -43.33 4.24
CA GLN A 101 25.81 -44.65 3.92
C GLN A 101 24.84 -45.67 3.30
N TRP A 102 23.59 -45.28 3.04
CA TRP A 102 22.46 -46.17 2.72
C TRP A 102 22.73 -47.17 1.58
N THR A 103 23.26 -46.74 0.44
CA THR A 103 23.55 -47.58 -0.74
C THR A 103 24.83 -48.40 -0.64
N HIS A 104 25.70 -48.11 0.35
CA HIS A 104 26.93 -48.86 0.61
C HIS A 104 26.76 -49.95 1.68
N VAL A 105 25.75 -49.80 2.54
CA VAL A 105 25.53 -50.66 3.71
C VAL A 105 24.26 -51.50 3.58
N TYR A 106 23.24 -51.02 2.88
CA TYR A 106 21.95 -51.68 2.75
C TYR A 106 21.65 -52.03 1.29
N SER A 107 21.00 -53.17 1.05
CA SER A 107 20.51 -53.52 -0.29
C SER A 107 19.33 -52.64 -0.70
N PHE A 108 19.04 -52.54 -1.99
CA PHE A 108 17.89 -51.79 -2.49
C PHE A 108 16.57 -52.30 -1.88
N GLU A 109 16.41 -53.60 -1.69
CA GLU A 109 15.23 -54.19 -1.04
C GLU A 109 15.10 -53.77 0.43
N GLN A 110 16.22 -53.61 1.15
CA GLN A 110 16.21 -53.11 2.54
C GLN A 110 15.84 -51.62 2.60
N ILE A 111 16.35 -50.81 1.65
CA ILE A 111 16.04 -49.38 1.53
C ILE A 111 14.56 -49.17 1.17
N ILE A 112 14.01 -49.97 0.25
CA ILE A 112 12.58 -49.95 -0.11
C ILE A 112 11.73 -50.25 1.12
N ARG A 113 12.07 -51.31 1.89
CA ARG A 113 11.37 -51.66 3.13
C ARG A 113 11.44 -50.55 4.18
N PHE A 114 12.59 -49.91 4.34
CA PHE A 114 12.74 -48.73 5.19
C PHE A 114 11.80 -47.60 4.74
N GLY A 115 11.77 -47.27 3.45
CA GLY A 115 10.84 -46.28 2.90
C GLY A 115 9.36 -46.62 3.13
N LYS A 116 8.99 -47.91 3.01
CA LYS A 116 7.61 -48.37 3.25
C LYS A 116 7.19 -48.13 4.70
N VAL A 117 8.08 -48.40 5.66
CA VAL A 117 7.86 -48.06 7.07
C VAL A 117 7.67 -46.55 7.26
N LEU A 118 8.50 -45.71 6.62
CA LEU A 118 8.34 -44.25 6.71
C LEU A 118 6.98 -43.77 6.18
N ALA A 119 6.53 -44.34 5.06
CA ALA A 119 5.23 -44.04 4.46
C ALA A 119 4.06 -44.45 5.36
N THR A 120 4.09 -45.65 5.94
CA THR A 120 3.04 -46.10 6.86
C THR A 120 2.99 -45.23 8.12
N LEU A 121 4.15 -44.80 8.62
CA LEU A 121 4.25 -43.90 9.78
C LEU A 121 3.77 -42.46 9.51
N LYS A 122 3.47 -42.10 8.24
CA LYS A 122 3.11 -40.73 7.83
C LYS A 122 4.07 -39.67 8.36
N ILE A 123 5.37 -39.99 8.37
CA ILE A 123 6.45 -39.13 8.87
C ILE A 123 6.45 -37.75 8.18
N ASN A 124 5.93 -37.68 6.95
CA ASN A 124 5.59 -36.44 6.26
C ASN A 124 4.11 -36.47 5.86
N ASP A 125 3.32 -35.48 6.28
CA ASP A 125 1.89 -35.42 5.95
C ASP A 125 1.71 -34.81 4.56
N PHE A 126 1.60 -35.65 3.53
CA PHE A 126 1.30 -35.24 2.17
C PHE A 126 -0.21 -35.22 1.95
N ALA A 127 -0.78 -34.07 1.57
CA ALA A 127 -2.21 -33.92 1.33
C ALA A 127 -2.69 -34.67 0.07
N VAL A 128 -1.85 -34.76 -0.97
CA VAL A 128 -2.08 -35.53 -2.20
C VAL A 128 -0.75 -36.14 -2.67
N ILE A 129 -0.77 -37.37 -3.18
CA ILE A 129 0.42 -38.09 -3.66
C ILE A 129 0.52 -37.87 -5.17
N PRO A 130 1.70 -37.57 -5.76
CA PRO A 130 1.85 -37.55 -7.21
C PRO A 130 1.44 -38.92 -7.78
N PRO A 131 0.48 -39.01 -8.72
CA PRO A 131 -0.13 -40.28 -9.14
C PRO A 131 0.83 -41.25 -9.83
N LYS A 132 2.10 -40.86 -10.05
CA LYS A 132 3.10 -41.60 -10.84
C LYS A 132 4.28 -42.13 -10.03
N LEU A 133 4.33 -41.89 -8.72
CA LEU A 133 5.42 -42.35 -7.85
C LEU A 133 4.88 -43.09 -6.63
N PRO A 134 5.54 -44.17 -6.18
CA PRO A 134 5.13 -44.86 -4.98
C PRO A 134 5.38 -44.00 -3.74
N LEU A 135 4.42 -43.99 -2.80
CA LEU A 135 4.44 -43.14 -1.60
C LEU A 135 5.71 -43.32 -0.76
N TRP A 136 6.19 -44.56 -0.63
CA TRP A 136 7.41 -44.86 0.13
C TRP A 136 8.62 -44.14 -0.44
N PHE A 137 8.72 -44.02 -1.77
CA PHE A 137 9.84 -43.36 -2.42
C PHE A 137 9.79 -41.86 -2.15
N VAL A 138 8.60 -41.26 -2.26
CA VAL A 138 8.39 -39.84 -1.94
C VAL A 138 8.75 -39.56 -0.48
N CYS A 139 8.29 -40.39 0.47
CA CYS A 139 8.65 -40.25 1.89
C CYS A 139 10.15 -40.39 2.13
N LEU A 140 10.78 -41.41 1.55
CA LEU A 140 12.21 -41.71 1.70
C LEU A 140 13.08 -40.59 1.14
N PHE A 141 12.77 -40.13 -0.07
CA PHE A 141 13.48 -39.07 -0.77
C PHE A 141 13.36 -37.74 -0.01
N THR A 142 12.14 -37.41 0.43
CA THR A 142 11.85 -36.20 1.19
C THR A 142 12.55 -36.20 2.57
N ASP A 143 12.46 -37.28 3.33
CA ASP A 143 13.11 -37.41 4.65
C ASP A 143 14.64 -37.42 4.52
N GLY A 144 15.19 -38.06 3.49
CA GLY A 144 16.62 -38.04 3.21
C GLY A 144 17.13 -36.65 2.87
N LEU A 145 16.37 -35.90 2.06
CA LEU A 145 16.68 -34.50 1.78
C LEU A 145 16.62 -33.66 3.05
N ILE A 146 15.53 -33.69 3.82
CA ILE A 146 15.38 -32.89 5.06
C ILE A 146 16.47 -33.22 6.08
N THR A 147 16.73 -34.52 6.33
CA THR A 147 17.64 -34.97 7.38
C THR A 147 19.10 -34.63 7.07
N THR A 148 19.45 -34.54 5.79
CA THR A 148 20.79 -34.13 5.34
C THR A 148 20.89 -32.61 5.10
N LEU A 149 19.79 -31.85 5.21
CA LEU A 149 19.78 -30.38 5.16
C LEU A 149 19.86 -29.81 6.57
N LYS A 150 20.83 -28.94 6.83
CA LYS A 150 20.80 -28.11 8.03
C LYS A 150 19.84 -26.95 7.80
N PHE A 151 18.66 -26.97 8.43
CA PHE A 151 17.91 -25.75 8.68
C PHE A 151 18.68 -24.89 9.69
N SER A 152 19.55 -24.01 9.21
CA SER A 152 20.03 -22.86 9.97
C SER A 152 20.26 -21.73 8.99
N SER A 153 19.72 -20.55 9.29
CA SER A 153 19.93 -19.29 8.56
C SER A 153 21.40 -18.84 8.48
N GLN A 154 22.33 -19.62 9.01
CA GLN A 154 23.76 -19.35 9.08
C GLN A 154 24.53 -20.65 8.88
N ASN A 155 24.81 -21.00 7.62
CA ASN A 155 25.97 -21.75 7.12
C ASN A 155 25.59 -22.44 5.79
N THR A 156 26.46 -22.31 4.79
CA THR A 156 26.41 -23.09 3.54
C THR A 156 26.33 -24.59 3.84
N PRO A 157 25.45 -25.36 3.16
CA PRO A 157 25.36 -26.80 3.36
C PRO A 157 26.69 -27.46 3.00
N ASN A 158 27.14 -28.39 3.83
CA ASN A 158 28.34 -29.17 3.56
C ASN A 158 27.94 -30.36 2.68
N MET A 159 28.10 -30.24 1.35
CA MET A 159 27.78 -31.31 0.37
C MET A 159 28.51 -32.64 0.66
N LYS A 160 29.53 -32.66 1.54
CA LYS A 160 30.19 -33.88 2.01
C LYS A 160 29.22 -34.93 2.59
N GLU A 161 28.06 -34.51 3.10
CA GLU A 161 27.07 -35.43 3.68
C GLU A 161 26.17 -36.11 2.64
N ARG A 162 26.34 -35.79 1.34
CA ARG A 162 25.58 -36.33 0.21
C ARG A 162 26.44 -36.96 -0.89
N SER A 163 27.73 -37.17 -0.64
CA SER A 163 28.65 -37.75 -1.65
C SER A 163 28.26 -39.16 -2.12
N ASN A 164 27.38 -39.85 -1.39
CA ASN A 164 26.91 -41.20 -1.67
C ASN A 164 25.49 -41.27 -2.28
N TRP A 165 24.98 -40.14 -2.75
CA TRP A 165 23.72 -40.07 -3.49
C TRP A 165 24.00 -39.82 -4.97
N SER A 166 23.35 -40.56 -5.85
CA SER A 166 23.37 -40.30 -7.29
C SER A 166 21.97 -40.48 -7.89
N ILE A 167 21.67 -39.71 -8.94
CA ILE A 167 20.42 -39.83 -9.69
C ILE A 167 20.31 -41.22 -10.33
N THR A 168 21.42 -41.79 -10.81
CA THR A 168 21.43 -43.16 -11.34
C THR A 168 21.02 -44.20 -10.29
N GLN A 169 21.52 -44.10 -9.06
CA GLN A 169 21.15 -45.01 -7.98
C GLN A 169 19.68 -44.90 -7.59
N LEU A 170 19.12 -43.67 -7.58
CA LEU A 170 17.69 -43.47 -7.32
C LEU A 170 16.81 -44.05 -8.43
N HIS A 171 17.27 -43.98 -9.68
CA HIS A 171 16.59 -44.61 -10.81
C HIS A 171 16.58 -46.13 -10.69
N GLU A 172 17.72 -46.74 -10.38
CA GLU A 172 17.85 -48.19 -10.19
C GLU A 172 17.03 -48.68 -8.98
N LEU A 173 16.95 -47.89 -7.90
CA LEU A 173 16.15 -48.20 -6.73
C LEU A 173 14.64 -48.31 -7.07
N LEU A 174 14.14 -47.44 -7.95
CA LEU A 174 12.76 -47.51 -8.46
C LEU A 174 12.57 -48.73 -9.37
N GLU A 175 13.47 -48.93 -10.34
CA GLU A 175 13.42 -50.08 -11.26
C GLU A 175 13.48 -51.44 -10.55
N THR A 176 14.12 -51.50 -9.38
CA THR A 176 14.22 -52.71 -8.54
C THR A 176 12.87 -53.12 -7.97
N GLU A 177 11.98 -52.17 -7.65
CA GLU A 177 10.63 -52.49 -7.18
C GLU A 177 9.67 -52.79 -8.34
N GLU A 178 9.65 -51.91 -9.34
CA GLU A 178 8.77 -52.04 -10.49
C GLU A 178 9.50 -51.59 -11.76
N LYS A 179 9.66 -52.51 -12.71
CA LYS A 179 10.32 -52.24 -13.99
C LYS A 179 9.58 -51.13 -14.76
N GLY A 180 10.32 -50.10 -15.17
CA GLY A 180 9.82 -48.91 -15.86
C GLY A 180 9.45 -47.74 -14.94
N SER A 181 9.43 -47.94 -13.61
CA SER A 181 9.11 -46.86 -12.65
C SER A 181 10.25 -45.83 -12.53
N GLY A 182 11.49 -46.17 -12.88
CA GLY A 182 12.62 -45.25 -12.91
C GLY A 182 12.41 -44.08 -13.89
N GLN A 183 11.60 -44.27 -14.93
CA GLN A 183 11.20 -43.22 -15.89
C GLN A 183 10.33 -42.11 -15.26
N GLN A 184 9.84 -42.32 -14.03
CA GLN A 184 9.08 -41.33 -13.26
C GLN A 184 9.97 -40.51 -12.30
N LEU A 185 11.27 -40.82 -12.17
CA LEU A 185 12.18 -40.15 -11.23
C LEU A 185 12.20 -38.63 -11.40
N LEU A 186 12.12 -38.12 -12.64
CA LEU A 186 12.10 -36.68 -12.90
C LEU A 186 10.87 -35.98 -12.30
N PHE A 187 9.74 -36.68 -12.11
CA PHE A 187 8.61 -36.13 -11.34
C PHE A 187 8.97 -35.93 -9.87
N ALA A 188 9.77 -36.83 -9.28
CA ALA A 188 10.24 -36.66 -7.90
C ALA A 188 11.19 -35.46 -7.77
N ILE A 189 11.96 -35.17 -8.82
CA ILE A 189 12.96 -34.11 -8.84
C ILE A 189 12.35 -32.74 -9.13
N PHE A 190 11.30 -32.65 -9.96
CA PHE A 190 10.72 -31.36 -10.35
C PHE A 190 9.34 -31.09 -9.76
N ASP A 191 8.50 -32.09 -9.53
CA ASP A 191 7.15 -31.85 -9.02
C ASP A 191 7.18 -31.51 -7.52
N ARG A 192 6.60 -30.36 -7.16
CA ARG A 192 6.67 -29.79 -5.80
C ARG A 192 5.31 -29.35 -5.26
N GLU A 193 4.23 -29.54 -6.02
CA GLU A 193 2.90 -29.06 -5.67
C GLU A 193 2.39 -29.58 -4.31
N GLN A 194 2.93 -30.72 -3.87
CA GLN A 194 2.47 -31.45 -2.69
C GLN A 194 3.36 -31.27 -1.45
N LEU A 195 4.35 -30.38 -1.49
CA LEU A 195 5.22 -30.08 -0.36
C LEU A 195 4.71 -28.88 0.44
N ASN A 196 4.65 -29.01 1.76
CA ASN A 196 4.23 -27.94 2.67
C ASN A 196 5.23 -26.76 2.64
N TYR A 197 4.75 -25.52 2.79
CA TYR A 197 5.55 -24.29 2.77
C TYR A 197 6.72 -24.29 3.80
N LYS A 198 6.63 -25.13 4.83
CA LYS A 198 7.67 -25.34 5.85
C LYS A 198 9.00 -25.84 5.29
N TYR A 199 9.04 -26.27 4.04
CA TYR A 199 10.23 -26.86 3.42
C TYR A 199 10.85 -26.03 2.29
N GLY A 200 10.79 -24.69 2.37
CA GLY A 200 11.25 -23.74 1.33
C GLY A 200 12.75 -23.75 0.98
N SER A 201 13.47 -24.86 1.11
CA SER A 201 14.89 -25.00 0.75
C SER A 201 15.17 -26.36 0.08
N TYR A 202 14.32 -26.76 -0.87
CA TYR A 202 14.48 -28.02 -1.63
C TYR A 202 15.41 -27.91 -2.85
N ASP A 203 15.92 -26.72 -3.16
CA ASP A 203 16.73 -26.43 -4.35
C ASP A 203 18.04 -27.24 -4.42
N TYR A 204 18.52 -27.73 -3.27
CA TYR A 204 19.72 -28.57 -3.20
C TYR A 204 19.57 -29.93 -3.89
N VAL A 205 18.35 -30.30 -4.31
CA VAL A 205 18.14 -31.46 -5.19
C VAL A 205 18.82 -31.25 -6.55
N TYR A 206 19.05 -30.00 -6.96
CA TYR A 206 19.69 -29.67 -8.24
C TYR A 206 21.21 -29.79 -8.19
N ASP A 207 21.78 -29.95 -6.99
CA ASP A 207 23.23 -30.01 -6.79
C ASP A 207 23.81 -31.43 -6.94
N PHE A 208 23.01 -32.44 -7.32
CA PHE A 208 23.53 -33.77 -7.62
C PHE A 208 24.44 -33.72 -8.87
N SER A 209 25.68 -34.20 -8.73
CA SER A 209 26.69 -34.09 -9.78
C SER A 209 26.35 -34.83 -11.07
N ASP A 210 25.49 -35.86 -11.01
CA ASP A 210 25.08 -36.67 -12.15
C ASP A 210 23.68 -36.31 -12.71
N LEU A 211 23.00 -35.30 -12.15
CA LEU A 211 21.67 -34.89 -12.63
C LEU A 211 21.69 -34.33 -14.06
N LEU A 212 22.61 -33.41 -14.36
CA LEU A 212 22.74 -32.85 -15.71
C LEU A 212 23.11 -33.91 -16.75
N PRO A 213 24.12 -34.78 -16.53
CA PRO A 213 24.38 -35.93 -17.40
C PRO A 213 23.14 -36.83 -17.60
N TYR A 214 22.40 -37.13 -16.54
CA TYR A 214 21.19 -37.96 -16.60
C TYR A 214 20.08 -37.31 -17.45
N ILE A 215 19.85 -36.00 -17.29
CA ILE A 215 18.89 -35.25 -18.11
C ILE A 215 19.30 -35.25 -19.58
N ASN A 216 20.58 -35.04 -19.88
CA ASN A 216 21.08 -35.06 -21.26
C ASN A 216 20.86 -36.42 -21.94
N GLN A 217 21.03 -37.53 -21.21
CA GLN A 217 20.75 -38.88 -21.72
C GLN A 217 19.25 -39.15 -21.91
N ASN A 218 18.37 -38.41 -21.21
CA ASN A 218 16.92 -38.60 -21.20
C ASN A 218 16.15 -37.34 -21.68
N LEU A 219 16.72 -36.59 -22.63
CA LEU A 219 16.23 -35.26 -23.01
C LEU A 219 14.78 -35.26 -23.50
N GLU A 220 14.41 -36.25 -24.33
CA GLU A 220 13.04 -36.38 -24.84
C GLU A 220 12.01 -36.70 -23.74
N ARG A 221 12.42 -37.47 -22.73
CA ARG A 221 11.58 -37.72 -21.55
C ARG A 221 11.42 -36.45 -20.73
N PHE A 222 12.49 -35.68 -20.55
CA PHE A 222 12.49 -34.40 -19.87
C PHE A 222 11.54 -33.39 -20.56
N LYS A 223 11.59 -33.26 -21.90
CA LYS A 223 10.67 -32.41 -22.67
C LYS A 223 9.19 -32.78 -22.50
N LYS A 224 8.87 -34.07 -22.30
CA LYS A 224 7.49 -34.59 -22.19
C LYS A 224 6.86 -34.45 -20.81
N LEU A 225 7.60 -34.07 -19.77
CA LEU A 225 7.06 -33.97 -18.41
C LEU A 225 5.79 -33.08 -18.31
N PRO A 226 5.73 -31.87 -18.93
CA PRO A 226 4.53 -31.05 -18.88
C PRO A 226 3.29 -31.73 -19.50
N THR A 227 3.45 -32.37 -20.66
CA THR A 227 2.36 -33.09 -21.33
C THR A 227 1.96 -34.36 -20.60
N ASP A 228 2.88 -34.93 -19.84
CA ASP A 228 2.65 -36.09 -18.99
C ASP A 228 2.09 -35.71 -17.61
N GLY A 229 1.64 -34.47 -17.40
CA GLY A 229 0.94 -34.07 -16.18
C GLY A 229 1.84 -33.61 -15.03
N LEU A 230 3.03 -33.07 -15.32
CA LEU A 230 3.82 -32.33 -14.33
C LEU A 230 3.03 -31.11 -13.84
N SER A 231 2.96 -30.90 -12.52
CA SER A 231 2.22 -29.77 -11.95
C SER A 231 2.73 -28.41 -12.46
N ILE A 232 1.92 -27.35 -12.29
CA ILE A 232 2.34 -25.99 -12.68
C ILE A 232 3.62 -25.57 -11.95
N ILE A 233 3.73 -25.89 -10.66
CA ILE A 233 4.93 -25.60 -9.87
C ILE A 233 6.11 -26.42 -10.41
N GLY A 234 5.91 -27.69 -10.74
CA GLY A 234 6.98 -28.50 -11.31
C GLY A 234 7.45 -28.03 -12.68
N GLN A 235 6.55 -27.54 -13.52
CA GLN A 235 6.91 -26.92 -14.81
C GLN A 235 7.75 -25.64 -14.61
N LEU A 236 7.46 -24.84 -13.58
CA LEU A 236 8.28 -23.67 -13.22
C LEU A 236 9.68 -24.10 -12.76
N GLU A 237 9.79 -25.11 -11.89
CA GLU A 237 11.08 -25.65 -11.45
C GLU A 237 11.89 -26.23 -12.61
N GLN A 238 11.23 -26.92 -13.54
CA GLN A 238 11.85 -27.42 -14.76
C GLN A 238 12.48 -26.29 -15.57
N LEU A 239 11.72 -25.23 -15.83
CA LEU A 239 12.20 -24.05 -16.57
C LEU A 239 13.31 -23.31 -15.81
N ASN A 240 13.19 -23.16 -14.49
CA ASN A 240 14.22 -22.54 -13.65
C ASN A 240 15.54 -23.32 -13.70
N TYR A 241 15.47 -24.64 -13.66
CA TYR A 241 16.65 -25.49 -13.79
C TYR A 241 17.30 -25.33 -15.18
N ILE A 242 16.51 -25.34 -16.25
CA ILE A 242 17.01 -25.07 -17.61
C ILE A 242 17.67 -23.68 -17.66
N ASN A 243 17.06 -22.66 -17.06
CA ASN A 243 17.57 -21.30 -17.07
C ASN A 243 18.95 -21.17 -16.40
N LYS A 244 19.22 -21.97 -15.36
CA LYS A 244 20.51 -22.01 -14.64
C LYS A 244 21.63 -22.74 -15.41
N GLN A 245 21.31 -23.44 -16.51
CA GLN A 245 22.24 -24.29 -17.26
C GLN A 245 22.39 -23.79 -18.71
N PRO A 246 23.42 -22.96 -19.03
CA PRO A 246 23.53 -22.29 -20.34
C PRO A 246 23.51 -23.23 -21.56
N GLU A 247 24.22 -24.37 -21.46
CA GLU A 247 24.28 -25.37 -22.53
C GLU A 247 22.91 -26.03 -22.77
N LEU A 248 22.26 -26.48 -21.69
CA LEU A 248 20.93 -27.10 -21.75
C LEU A 248 19.86 -26.12 -22.24
N LYS A 249 19.93 -24.85 -21.82
CA LYS A 249 19.05 -23.78 -22.28
C LYS A 249 19.13 -23.57 -23.79
N SER A 250 20.34 -23.64 -24.34
CA SER A 250 20.59 -23.49 -25.77
C SER A 250 20.13 -24.71 -26.58
N GLN A 251 20.21 -25.91 -26.01
CA GLN A 251 19.72 -27.15 -26.62
C GLN A 251 18.18 -27.27 -26.64
N LEU A 252 17.49 -26.60 -25.71
CA LEU A 252 16.05 -26.71 -25.50
C LEU A 252 15.25 -25.49 -25.99
N ILE A 253 15.76 -24.72 -26.95
CA ILE A 253 15.09 -23.52 -27.48
C ILE A 253 13.71 -23.87 -28.06
N ASP A 254 13.59 -24.99 -28.76
CA ASP A 254 12.34 -25.52 -29.29
C ASP A 254 11.30 -25.75 -28.18
N PHE A 255 11.72 -26.38 -27.08
CA PHE A 255 10.88 -26.65 -25.93
C PHE A 255 10.47 -25.36 -25.21
N ILE A 256 11.42 -24.44 -24.97
CA ILE A 256 11.13 -23.15 -24.33
C ILE A 256 10.15 -22.35 -25.21
N ALA A 257 10.32 -22.35 -26.54
CA ALA A 257 9.41 -21.72 -27.48
C ALA A 257 7.97 -22.26 -27.36
N LEU A 258 7.82 -23.57 -27.22
CA LEU A 258 6.51 -24.20 -26.99
C LEU A 258 5.92 -23.84 -25.61
N GLN A 259 6.74 -23.73 -24.57
CA GLN A 259 6.26 -23.34 -23.24
C GLN A 259 5.73 -21.90 -23.18
N THR A 260 6.06 -21.03 -24.13
CA THR A 260 5.42 -19.69 -24.21
C THR A 260 3.91 -19.73 -24.46
N LEU A 261 3.38 -20.86 -24.93
CA LEU A 261 1.97 -21.08 -25.20
C LEU A 261 1.24 -21.85 -24.09
N ASN A 262 1.94 -22.12 -22.98
CA ASN A 262 1.38 -22.85 -21.86
C ASN A 262 0.14 -22.14 -21.31
N SER A 263 -0.87 -22.91 -20.91
CA SER A 263 -2.13 -22.39 -20.36
C SER A 263 -1.92 -21.68 -19.02
N SER A 264 -0.88 -22.05 -18.26
CA SER A 264 -0.46 -21.34 -17.06
C SER A 264 0.25 -20.04 -17.43
N LYS A 265 -0.32 -18.91 -16.98
CA LYS A 265 0.29 -17.57 -17.16
C LYS A 265 1.69 -17.48 -16.56
N GLN A 266 1.97 -18.17 -15.44
CA GLN A 266 3.28 -18.13 -14.79
C GLN A 266 4.34 -18.84 -15.64
N VAL A 267 4.03 -20.05 -16.14
CA VAL A 267 4.94 -20.85 -16.99
C VAL A 267 5.21 -20.14 -18.31
N SER A 268 4.14 -19.66 -18.97
CA SER A 268 4.25 -18.89 -20.21
C SER A 268 5.10 -17.62 -20.03
N LYS A 269 4.91 -16.87 -18.94
CA LYS A 269 5.70 -15.65 -18.65
C LYS A 269 7.19 -15.97 -18.47
N LEU A 270 7.53 -16.99 -17.69
CA LEU A 270 8.92 -17.40 -17.48
C LEU A 270 9.57 -17.87 -18.79
N ALA A 271 8.87 -18.67 -19.60
CA ALA A 271 9.38 -19.14 -20.88
C ALA A 271 9.64 -17.99 -21.87
N VAL A 272 8.74 -16.99 -21.94
CA VAL A 272 8.93 -15.80 -22.78
C VAL A 272 10.19 -15.03 -22.36
N ALA A 273 10.37 -14.84 -21.05
CA ALA A 273 11.54 -14.18 -20.50
C ALA A 273 12.83 -14.96 -20.82
N MET A 274 12.79 -16.29 -20.73
CA MET A 274 13.92 -17.16 -21.05
C MET A 274 14.33 -17.05 -22.52
N LEU A 275 13.37 -17.01 -23.45
CA LEU A 275 13.68 -16.79 -24.87
C LEU A 275 14.31 -15.43 -25.12
N ALA A 276 13.76 -14.37 -24.52
CA ALA A 276 14.27 -13.01 -24.72
C ALA A 276 15.72 -12.83 -24.22
N SER A 277 16.17 -13.67 -23.27
CA SER A 277 17.56 -13.70 -22.79
C SER A 277 18.53 -14.54 -23.63
N LEU A 278 18.07 -15.20 -24.70
CA LEU A 278 18.92 -16.03 -25.59
C LEU A 278 19.39 -15.25 -26.82
N PRO A 279 20.45 -15.72 -27.53
CA PRO A 279 20.92 -15.05 -28.75
C PRO A 279 19.80 -14.89 -29.78
N VAL A 280 19.53 -13.65 -30.18
CA VAL A 280 18.41 -13.26 -31.04
C VAL A 280 18.31 -14.13 -32.29
N LYS A 281 19.45 -14.42 -32.94
CA LYS A 281 19.51 -15.25 -34.15
C LYS A 281 18.91 -16.65 -33.95
N LEU A 282 19.24 -17.34 -32.86
CA LEU A 282 18.75 -18.69 -32.59
C LEU A 282 17.25 -18.70 -32.28
N VAL A 283 16.79 -17.69 -31.53
CA VAL A 283 15.37 -17.53 -31.19
C VAL A 283 14.55 -17.19 -32.44
N GLN A 284 15.08 -16.31 -33.28
CA GLN A 284 14.45 -15.88 -34.53
C GLN A 284 14.26 -17.05 -35.49
N GLU A 285 15.28 -17.90 -35.69
CA GLU A 285 15.18 -19.10 -36.54
C GLU A 285 14.06 -20.03 -36.04
N GLN A 286 13.98 -20.29 -34.73
CA GLN A 286 12.94 -21.14 -34.15
C GLN A 286 11.53 -20.52 -34.25
N LEU A 287 11.39 -19.23 -33.98
CA LEU A 287 10.09 -18.54 -34.06
C LEU A 287 9.62 -18.40 -35.51
N GLN A 288 10.54 -18.22 -36.47
CA GLN A 288 10.21 -18.20 -37.90
C GLN A 288 9.73 -19.58 -38.37
N TYR A 289 10.32 -20.66 -37.88
CA TYR A 289 9.82 -22.01 -38.12
C TYR A 289 8.39 -22.18 -37.57
N LEU A 290 8.13 -21.75 -36.33
CA LEU A 290 6.79 -21.81 -35.74
C LEU A 290 5.78 -20.88 -36.42
N LEU A 291 6.21 -19.73 -36.95
CA LEU A 291 5.39 -18.79 -37.70
C LEU A 291 4.92 -19.37 -39.05
N THR A 292 5.72 -20.24 -39.67
CA THR A 292 5.40 -20.82 -40.99
C THR A 292 4.76 -22.21 -40.88
N GLN A 293 5.24 -23.07 -39.98
CA GLN A 293 4.84 -24.48 -39.87
C GLN A 293 3.96 -24.78 -38.64
N GLY A 294 3.75 -23.81 -37.74
CA GLY A 294 3.01 -24.01 -36.51
C GLY A 294 1.48 -24.02 -36.68
N THR A 295 0.79 -24.46 -35.63
CA THR A 295 -0.66 -24.27 -35.45
C THR A 295 -1.03 -22.77 -35.47
N PRO A 296 -2.28 -22.39 -35.77
CA PRO A 296 -2.69 -20.97 -35.76
C PRO A 296 -2.34 -20.22 -34.45
N ASN A 297 -2.39 -20.89 -33.30
CA ASN A 297 -2.01 -20.31 -32.02
C ASN A 297 -0.48 -20.08 -31.93
N GLN A 298 0.32 -21.08 -32.34
CA GLN A 298 1.78 -20.95 -32.42
C GLN A 298 2.20 -19.82 -33.36
N ARG A 299 1.59 -19.73 -34.54
CA ARG A 299 1.88 -18.68 -35.52
C ARG A 299 1.56 -17.29 -34.98
N SER A 300 0.37 -17.11 -34.40
CA SER A 300 -0.06 -15.84 -33.80
C SER A 300 0.89 -15.39 -32.68
N LYS A 301 1.28 -16.30 -31.77
CA LYS A 301 2.22 -15.98 -30.68
C LYS A 301 3.63 -15.70 -31.19
N SER A 302 4.09 -16.45 -32.19
CA SER A 302 5.41 -16.27 -32.79
C SER A 302 5.52 -14.90 -33.47
N ALA A 303 4.47 -14.43 -34.16
CA ALA A 303 4.43 -13.09 -34.72
C ALA A 303 4.64 -12.00 -33.65
N ILE A 304 3.92 -12.12 -32.53
CA ILE A 304 4.03 -11.18 -31.40
C ILE A 304 5.43 -11.21 -30.79
N LEU A 305 6.01 -12.40 -30.59
CA LEU A 305 7.34 -12.54 -30.00
C LEU A 305 8.45 -12.04 -30.94
N LEU A 306 8.34 -12.29 -32.25
CA LEU A 306 9.28 -11.78 -33.25
C LEU A 306 9.31 -10.24 -33.24
N ALA A 307 8.15 -9.59 -33.17
CA ALA A 307 8.08 -8.13 -33.09
C ALA A 307 8.64 -7.53 -31.79
N ARG A 308 8.97 -8.35 -30.78
CA ARG A 308 9.69 -7.90 -29.58
C ARG A 308 11.20 -8.09 -29.68
N LEU A 309 11.67 -8.91 -30.62
CA LEU A 309 13.08 -9.35 -30.69
C LEU A 309 13.88 -8.61 -31.77
N THR A 310 13.21 -8.13 -32.82
CA THR A 310 13.88 -7.48 -33.96
C THR A 310 13.06 -6.30 -34.46
N SER A 311 13.74 -5.26 -34.93
CA SER A 311 13.13 -4.13 -35.63
C SER A 311 12.91 -4.43 -37.12
N ASP A 312 13.35 -5.58 -37.65
CA ASP A 312 13.17 -5.99 -39.05
C ASP A 312 11.77 -6.57 -39.31
N SER A 313 11.01 -5.91 -40.20
CA SER A 313 9.64 -6.31 -40.58
C SER A 313 9.58 -7.42 -41.63
N SER A 314 10.67 -7.72 -42.32
CA SER A 314 10.69 -8.57 -43.52
C SER A 314 10.13 -9.98 -43.28
N ILE A 315 10.41 -10.59 -42.12
CA ILE A 315 9.91 -11.92 -41.76
C ILE A 315 8.38 -11.91 -41.63
N LEU A 316 7.84 -10.88 -40.99
CA LEU A 316 6.41 -10.76 -40.76
C LEU A 316 5.67 -10.38 -42.04
N GLU A 317 6.24 -9.53 -42.89
CA GLU A 317 5.71 -9.19 -44.22
C GLU A 317 5.61 -10.42 -45.12
N ASN A 318 6.67 -11.23 -45.17
CA ASN A 318 6.69 -12.47 -45.94
C ASN A 318 5.66 -13.50 -45.41
N ALA A 319 5.49 -13.58 -44.08
CA ALA A 319 4.46 -14.43 -43.48
C ALA A 319 3.05 -13.92 -43.80
N LEU A 320 2.82 -12.60 -43.77
CA LEU A 320 1.54 -11.99 -44.11
C LEU A 320 1.11 -12.30 -45.54
N ALA A 321 2.05 -12.24 -46.49
CA ALA A 321 1.77 -12.50 -47.91
C ALA A 321 1.28 -13.94 -48.20
N SER A 322 1.60 -14.90 -47.34
CA SER A 322 1.26 -16.33 -47.51
C SER A 322 0.22 -16.85 -46.50
N GLU A 323 -0.21 -16.04 -45.54
CA GLU A 323 -1.16 -16.45 -44.49
C GLU A 323 -2.62 -16.41 -44.97
N THR A 324 -3.40 -17.39 -44.54
CA THR A 324 -4.84 -17.50 -44.88
C THR A 324 -5.75 -17.44 -43.65
N ASN A 325 -5.22 -17.67 -42.46
CA ASN A 325 -5.99 -17.64 -41.23
C ASN A 325 -6.19 -16.20 -40.73
N THR A 326 -7.45 -15.75 -40.69
CA THR A 326 -7.82 -14.38 -40.29
C THR A 326 -7.34 -13.95 -38.89
N THR A 327 -7.20 -14.88 -37.95
CA THR A 327 -6.70 -14.58 -36.59
C THR A 327 -5.19 -14.38 -36.59
N VAL A 328 -4.47 -15.17 -37.39
CA VAL A 328 -3.02 -15.05 -37.54
C VAL A 328 -2.67 -13.78 -38.32
N ILE A 329 -3.38 -13.49 -39.42
CA ILE A 329 -3.26 -12.24 -40.20
C ILE A 329 -3.34 -11.04 -39.27
N LYS A 330 -4.41 -10.94 -38.47
CA LYS A 330 -4.59 -9.82 -37.52
C LYS A 330 -3.45 -9.72 -36.51
N SER A 331 -2.90 -10.84 -36.06
CA SER A 331 -1.77 -10.86 -35.12
C SER A 331 -0.47 -10.38 -35.80
N ILE A 332 -0.23 -10.77 -37.05
CA ILE A 332 0.91 -10.31 -37.85
C ILE A 332 0.80 -8.81 -38.15
N GLU A 333 -0.38 -8.33 -38.60
CA GLU A 333 -0.65 -6.91 -38.83
C GLU A 333 -0.40 -6.06 -37.58
N THR A 334 -0.93 -6.52 -36.43
CA THR A 334 -0.70 -5.85 -35.13
C THR A 334 0.79 -5.78 -34.79
N SER A 335 1.54 -6.84 -35.10
CA SER A 335 2.97 -6.95 -34.81
C SER A 335 3.81 -6.06 -35.74
N LEU A 336 3.49 -6.01 -37.03
CA LEU A 336 4.10 -5.10 -38.01
C LEU A 336 3.87 -3.63 -37.65
N PHE A 337 2.65 -3.28 -37.23
CA PHE A 337 2.36 -1.93 -36.77
C PHE A 337 3.21 -1.54 -35.56
N ASN A 338 3.32 -2.44 -34.55
CA ASN A 338 4.15 -2.20 -33.38
C ASN A 338 5.62 -1.96 -33.75
N LEU A 339 6.14 -2.68 -34.75
CA LEU A 339 7.49 -2.46 -35.27
C LEU A 339 7.64 -1.10 -35.92
N ASN A 340 6.67 -0.67 -36.73
CA ASN A 340 6.71 0.66 -37.36
C ASN A 340 6.73 1.79 -36.32
N VAL A 341 5.93 1.69 -35.26
CA VAL A 341 5.94 2.68 -34.15
C VAL A 341 7.30 2.67 -33.44
N SER A 342 7.87 1.49 -33.20
CA SER A 342 9.21 1.35 -32.62
C SER A 342 10.29 1.98 -33.53
N GLN A 343 10.25 1.71 -34.83
CA GLN A 343 11.19 2.28 -35.80
C GLN A 343 11.08 3.80 -35.89
N GLN A 344 9.87 4.36 -35.83
CA GLN A 344 9.66 5.81 -35.79
C GLN A 344 10.23 6.42 -34.50
N ALA A 345 10.03 5.74 -33.36
CA ALA A 345 10.65 6.14 -32.10
C ALA A 345 12.19 6.05 -32.15
N GLU A 346 12.78 5.04 -32.81
CA GLU A 346 14.22 4.95 -33.05
C GLU A 346 14.74 6.12 -33.90
N GLN A 347 14.04 6.47 -34.98
CA GLN A 347 14.42 7.58 -35.88
C GLN A 347 14.43 8.95 -35.19
N GLN A 348 13.67 9.10 -34.11
CA GLN A 348 13.57 10.32 -33.31
C GLN A 348 14.32 10.22 -31.98
N SER A 349 14.91 9.06 -31.68
CA SER A 349 15.69 8.86 -30.46
C SER A 349 17.05 9.54 -30.59
N LEU A 350 17.33 10.46 -29.68
CA LEU A 350 18.71 10.87 -29.42
C LEU A 350 19.32 9.77 -28.56
N GLU A 351 20.58 9.42 -28.82
CA GLU A 351 21.30 8.47 -27.97
C GLU A 351 21.27 9.00 -26.52
N LEU A 352 20.87 8.15 -25.57
CA LEU A 352 20.77 8.54 -24.16
C LEU A 352 22.16 8.96 -23.68
N ASP A 353 22.35 10.27 -23.47
CA ASP A 353 23.59 10.81 -22.91
C ASP A 353 23.62 10.52 -21.41
N ILE A 354 24.26 9.40 -21.03
CA ILE A 354 24.44 9.00 -19.64
C ILE A 354 25.50 9.93 -19.02
N PRO A 355 25.14 10.78 -18.04
CA PRO A 355 26.09 11.70 -17.44
C PRO A 355 27.25 10.93 -16.81
N ASN A 356 28.49 11.37 -17.04
CA ASN A 356 29.64 10.84 -16.30
C ASN A 356 29.41 11.04 -14.80
N PHE A 357 29.72 10.03 -13.99
CA PHE A 357 29.76 10.17 -12.53
C PHE A 357 31.20 10.23 -12.05
N GLU A 358 31.42 10.96 -10.95
CA GLU A 358 32.70 10.99 -10.26
C GLU A 358 32.65 10.02 -9.06
N PRO A 359 33.57 9.04 -8.97
CA PRO A 359 33.71 8.19 -7.79
C PRO A 359 34.03 9.01 -6.55
N ILE A 360 33.52 8.59 -5.40
CA ILE A 360 33.83 9.24 -4.12
C ILE A 360 35.27 8.90 -3.75
N PRO A 361 36.14 9.88 -3.44
CA PRO A 361 37.50 9.58 -3.04
C PRO A 361 37.50 8.88 -1.67
N GLN A 362 38.35 7.87 -1.52
CA GLN A 362 38.63 7.31 -0.21
C GLN A 362 39.56 8.27 0.53
N VAL A 363 39.11 8.81 1.65
CA VAL A 363 39.84 9.74 2.51
C VAL A 363 39.88 9.11 3.90
N ASP A 364 40.98 9.28 4.63
CA ASP A 364 41.05 8.79 6.02
C ASP A 364 40.42 9.79 6.98
N LEU A 365 39.67 9.29 7.96
CA LEU A 365 39.25 10.10 9.10
C LEU A 365 40.47 10.57 9.91
N PRO A 366 40.48 11.82 10.41
CA PRO A 366 41.57 12.32 11.22
C PRO A 366 41.66 11.57 12.56
N LEU A 367 42.83 11.63 13.22
CA LEU A 367 43.04 10.99 14.53
C LEU A 367 42.01 11.39 15.59
N VAL A 368 41.44 12.60 15.49
CA VAL A 368 40.35 13.08 16.37
C VAL A 368 39.13 12.16 16.31
N ALA A 369 38.88 11.46 15.19
CA ALA A 369 37.79 10.48 15.11
C ALA A 369 38.00 9.29 16.07
N ARG A 370 39.25 8.92 16.36
CA ARG A 370 39.56 7.89 17.36
C ARG A 370 39.23 8.36 18.78
N ASP A 371 39.47 9.64 19.07
CA ASP A 371 39.07 10.26 20.34
C ASP A 371 37.54 10.35 20.47
N ILE A 372 36.84 10.65 19.37
CA ILE A 372 35.37 10.63 19.32
C ILE A 372 34.83 9.22 19.61
N LEU A 373 35.41 8.17 19.01
CA LEU A 373 35.03 6.78 19.29
C LEU A 373 35.25 6.42 20.76
N GLN A 374 36.36 6.85 21.36
CA GLN A 374 36.66 6.67 22.78
C GLN A 374 35.58 7.33 23.64
N GLN A 375 35.32 8.61 23.37
CA GLN A 375 34.37 9.42 24.13
C GLN A 375 32.95 8.83 24.06
N ASN A 376 32.50 8.44 22.86
CA ASN A 376 31.18 7.84 22.66
C ASN A 376 31.05 6.51 23.41
N HIS A 377 32.09 5.68 23.40
CA HIS A 377 32.13 4.43 24.15
C HIS A 377 32.05 4.66 25.66
N GLU A 378 32.83 5.60 26.20
CA GLU A 378 32.87 5.91 27.64
C GLU A 378 31.53 6.49 28.15
N GLU A 379 30.93 7.40 27.39
CA GLU A 379 29.60 7.96 27.71
C GLU A 379 28.54 6.85 27.73
N LYS A 380 28.55 5.95 26.74
CA LYS A 380 27.59 4.84 26.68
C LYS A 380 27.83 3.80 27.77
N LEU A 381 29.09 3.47 28.06
CA LEU A 381 29.47 2.58 29.16
C LEU A 381 28.98 3.12 30.50
N SER A 382 29.12 4.44 30.73
CA SER A 382 28.64 5.11 31.93
C SER A 382 27.12 5.04 32.05
N LYS A 383 26.38 5.31 30.97
CA LYS A 383 24.92 5.15 30.92
C LYS A 383 24.47 3.73 31.26
N PHE A 384 25.08 2.71 30.65
CA PHE A 384 24.71 1.32 30.91
C PHE A 384 25.16 0.83 32.29
N TYR A 385 26.20 1.42 32.89
CA TYR A 385 26.53 1.19 34.29
C TYR A 385 25.37 1.61 35.19
N GLU A 386 24.88 2.83 35.05
CA GLU A 386 23.75 3.35 35.84
C GLU A 386 22.48 2.50 35.64
N LEU A 387 22.11 2.21 34.39
CA LEU A 387 20.97 1.35 34.06
C LEU A 387 21.12 -0.07 34.64
N SER A 388 22.34 -0.61 34.68
CA SER A 388 22.59 -1.92 35.29
C SER A 388 22.39 -1.90 36.81
N GLN A 389 22.79 -0.83 37.50
CA GLN A 389 22.56 -0.68 38.94
C GLN A 389 21.06 -0.54 39.24
N GLN A 390 20.34 0.24 38.43
CA GLN A 390 18.88 0.37 38.53
C GLN A 390 18.19 -0.98 38.31
N GLU A 391 18.57 -1.73 37.27
CA GLU A 391 18.03 -3.08 37.00
C GLU A 391 18.26 -4.04 38.18
N ILE A 392 19.44 -4.00 38.82
CA ILE A 392 19.76 -4.81 40.01
C ILE A 392 18.84 -4.45 41.18
N GLU A 393 18.60 -3.16 41.44
CA GLU A 393 17.71 -2.72 42.52
C GLU A 393 16.23 -3.05 42.22
N GLU A 394 15.80 -2.93 40.98
CA GLU A 394 14.44 -3.29 40.57
C GLU A 394 14.17 -4.79 40.66
N ASN A 395 15.16 -5.62 40.30
CA ASN A 395 15.05 -7.07 40.41
C ASN A 395 14.77 -7.54 41.83
N LYS A 396 15.25 -6.82 42.86
CA LYS A 396 14.94 -7.12 44.27
C LYS A 396 13.45 -6.98 44.59
N LYS A 397 12.70 -6.22 43.80
CA LYS A 397 11.27 -5.93 43.99
C LYS A 397 10.36 -6.77 43.07
N ARG A 398 10.92 -7.51 42.10
CA ARG A 398 10.16 -8.25 41.09
C ARG A 398 10.17 -9.76 41.37
N ARG A 399 9.13 -10.49 40.91
CA ARG A 399 9.05 -11.96 40.98
C ARG A 399 10.02 -12.68 40.02
N TYR A 400 10.58 -11.96 39.05
CA TYR A 400 11.48 -12.47 38.01
C TYR A 400 12.58 -11.44 37.76
N SER A 401 13.82 -11.90 37.56
CA SER A 401 14.97 -11.04 37.32
C SER A 401 15.18 -10.77 35.83
N GLN A 402 15.29 -9.49 35.45
CA GLN A 402 15.78 -9.06 34.14
C GLN A 402 17.29 -8.83 34.21
N THR A 403 18.02 -9.20 33.15
CA THR A 403 19.50 -9.12 33.13
C THR A 403 20.02 -8.41 31.89
N TYR A 404 19.15 -7.68 31.19
CA TYR A 404 19.45 -7.10 29.91
C TYR A 404 20.48 -5.98 30.04
N ASN A 405 20.26 -5.02 30.94
CA ASN A 405 21.16 -3.88 31.14
C ASN A 405 22.49 -4.32 31.76
N GLN A 406 22.47 -5.29 32.67
CA GLN A 406 23.69 -5.91 33.20
C GLN A 406 24.49 -6.61 32.10
N TYR A 407 23.83 -7.35 31.21
CA TYR A 407 24.48 -7.98 30.07
C TYR A 407 25.09 -6.93 29.14
N ALA A 408 24.33 -5.91 28.75
CA ALA A 408 24.79 -4.81 27.91
C ALA A 408 26.02 -4.08 28.49
N TYR A 409 26.01 -3.75 29.78
CA TYR A 409 27.16 -3.13 30.47
C TYR A 409 28.40 -4.03 30.42
N ASN A 410 28.26 -5.32 30.73
CA ASN A 410 29.39 -6.26 30.68
C ASN A 410 29.95 -6.41 29.27
N GLN A 411 29.08 -6.39 28.26
CA GLN A 411 29.48 -6.43 26.87
C GLN A 411 30.25 -5.16 26.47
N LEU A 412 29.75 -3.96 26.79
CA LEU A 412 30.45 -2.69 26.51
C LEU A 412 31.78 -2.59 27.26
N LYS A 413 31.84 -3.05 28.52
CA LYS A 413 33.05 -3.06 29.35
C LYS A 413 34.15 -3.97 28.78
N SER A 414 33.77 -4.97 27.97
CA SER A 414 34.72 -5.89 27.35
C SER A 414 35.46 -5.29 26.15
N ILE A 415 35.04 -4.11 25.66
CA ILE A 415 35.69 -3.41 24.55
C ILE A 415 36.95 -2.71 25.09
N THR A 416 38.09 -3.00 24.47
CA THR A 416 39.40 -2.45 24.83
C THR A 416 39.80 -1.28 23.94
N SER A 417 40.87 -0.54 24.31
CA SER A 417 41.45 0.50 23.45
C SER A 417 41.90 -0.08 22.10
N ASP A 418 42.52 -1.26 22.11
CA ASP A 418 42.94 -1.96 20.89
C ASP A 418 41.73 -2.30 20.00
N ASP A 419 40.57 -2.65 20.57
CA ASP A 419 39.35 -2.90 19.78
C ASP A 419 38.85 -1.61 19.09
N LEU A 420 38.95 -0.47 19.75
CA LEU A 420 38.59 0.84 19.19
C LEU A 420 39.61 1.31 18.12
N ASP A 421 40.90 1.01 18.30
CA ASP A 421 41.94 1.24 17.28
C ASP A 421 41.67 0.38 16.03
N ASN A 422 41.35 -0.90 16.23
CA ASN A 422 40.96 -1.80 15.14
C ASN A 422 39.67 -1.34 14.44
N LEU A 423 38.71 -0.76 15.17
CA LEU A 423 37.51 -0.16 14.58
C LEU A 423 37.85 1.07 13.74
N PHE A 424 38.68 1.97 14.25
CA PHE A 424 39.15 3.15 13.51
C PHE A 424 39.88 2.75 12.22
N ASP A 425 40.84 1.81 12.31
CA ASP A 425 41.56 1.29 11.15
C ASP A 425 40.63 0.62 10.14
N TYR A 426 39.63 -0.13 10.62
CA TYR A 426 38.62 -0.75 9.75
C TYR A 426 37.76 0.29 9.04
N ILE A 427 37.31 1.33 9.74
CA ILE A 427 36.49 2.41 9.18
C ILE A 427 37.26 3.14 8.06
N ASN A 428 38.55 3.42 8.27
CA ASN A 428 39.43 4.00 7.24
C ASN A 428 39.81 3.00 6.12
N GLY A 429 39.62 1.70 6.34
CA GLY A 429 39.86 0.65 5.34
C GLY A 429 41.26 0.06 5.38
N HIS A 430 42.01 0.32 6.45
CA HIS A 430 43.37 -0.18 6.68
C HIS A 430 43.39 -1.56 7.33
N ALA A 431 42.25 -2.02 7.86
CA ALA A 431 42.09 -3.34 8.48
C ALA A 431 40.92 -4.14 7.88
N GLN A 432 40.95 -5.46 8.08
CA GLN A 432 39.78 -6.32 7.83
C GLN A 432 38.90 -6.39 9.07
N LEU A 433 37.60 -6.63 8.87
CA LEU A 433 36.65 -6.78 9.98
C LEU A 433 36.99 -8.03 10.82
N VAL A 434 37.54 -7.82 12.01
CA VAL A 434 38.06 -8.92 12.85
C VAL A 434 36.92 -9.68 13.54
N LYS A 435 37.04 -11.01 13.64
CA LYS A 435 36.06 -11.87 14.34
C LYS A 435 35.83 -11.51 15.82
N SER A 436 36.78 -10.82 16.47
CA SER A 436 36.64 -10.33 17.85
C SER A 436 35.53 -9.27 17.97
N ILE A 437 35.49 -8.33 17.01
CA ILE A 437 34.45 -7.31 16.87
C ILE A 437 33.09 -7.96 16.53
N LEU A 438 33.10 -9.05 15.75
CA LEU A 438 31.91 -9.77 15.28
C LEU A 438 31.29 -10.79 16.26
N LYS A 439 31.78 -10.92 17.50
CA LYS A 439 31.25 -11.92 18.47
C LYS A 439 29.73 -11.76 18.59
N LYS A 440 29.00 -12.84 18.26
CA LYS A 440 27.52 -12.91 18.25
C LYS A 440 26.97 -12.49 19.61
N ASN A 441 26.45 -11.25 19.67
CA ASN A 441 25.77 -10.53 20.78
C ASN A 441 26.37 -9.15 21.11
N LEU A 442 27.45 -8.69 20.45
CA LEU A 442 27.92 -7.29 20.58
C LEU A 442 27.24 -6.31 19.62
N ARG A 443 26.57 -6.81 18.58
CA ARG A 443 26.03 -6.03 17.44
C ARG A 443 25.08 -4.90 17.86
N SER A 444 24.20 -5.19 18.82
CA SER A 444 23.19 -4.24 19.32
C SER A 444 23.77 -3.11 20.18
N TYR A 445 25.08 -3.11 20.45
CA TYR A 445 25.72 -2.17 21.37
C TYR A 445 26.78 -1.28 20.70
N PHE A 446 27.02 -1.43 19.39
CA PHE A 446 27.94 -0.59 18.62
C PHE A 446 27.31 0.72 18.13
N ASP A 447 26.05 0.98 18.44
CA ASP A 447 25.32 2.19 18.06
C ASP A 447 25.98 3.48 18.62
N PHE A 448 26.95 3.35 19.54
CA PHE A 448 27.81 4.47 19.96
C PHE A 448 28.66 5.06 18.82
N ILE A 449 28.99 4.31 17.77
CA ILE A 449 29.91 4.77 16.71
C ILE A 449 29.37 6.04 16.04
N LEU A 450 28.07 6.06 15.73
CA LEU A 450 27.39 7.18 15.05
C LEU A 450 26.60 8.08 16.03
N ASP A 451 26.83 7.92 17.34
CA ASP A 451 26.08 8.61 18.37
C ASP A 451 26.30 10.13 18.29
N LYS A 452 25.20 10.87 18.46
CA LYS A 452 25.15 12.34 18.41
C LYS A 452 25.71 12.97 17.12
N GLY A 453 25.85 12.20 16.04
CA GLY A 453 26.35 12.72 14.76
C GLY A 453 27.84 13.14 14.77
N ARG A 454 28.60 12.86 15.83
CA ARG A 454 29.95 13.44 16.03
C ARG A 454 30.93 13.07 14.92
N LEU A 455 30.96 11.79 14.50
CA LEU A 455 31.79 11.36 13.38
C LEU A 455 31.26 11.88 12.04
N GLN A 456 29.95 11.90 11.87
CA GLN A 456 29.29 12.37 10.64
C GLN A 456 29.53 13.86 10.36
N ASN A 457 29.80 14.64 11.41
CA ASN A 457 30.11 16.08 11.31
C ASN A 457 31.57 16.37 10.92
N LEU A 458 32.43 15.36 10.79
CA LEU A 458 33.80 15.56 10.30
C LEU A 458 33.79 15.77 8.78
N PRO A 459 34.55 16.73 8.24
CA PRO A 459 34.56 17.02 6.81
C PRO A 459 35.10 15.86 5.95
N GLU A 460 35.92 14.98 6.53
CA GLU A 460 36.44 13.78 5.87
C GLU A 460 35.45 12.61 5.86
N PHE A 461 34.37 12.66 6.65
CA PHE A 461 33.38 11.59 6.72
C PHE A 461 32.57 11.49 5.43
N ASN A 462 32.47 10.28 4.87
CA ASN A 462 31.84 10.05 3.55
C ASN A 462 31.26 8.63 3.45
N LEU A 463 30.76 8.24 2.27
CA LEU A 463 30.09 6.96 2.07
C LEU A 463 30.94 5.72 2.39
N TYR A 464 32.28 5.76 2.22
CA TYR A 464 33.14 4.64 2.60
C TYR A 464 33.05 4.37 4.10
N HIS A 465 33.13 5.43 4.90
CA HIS A 465 33.03 5.35 6.35
C HIS A 465 31.65 4.84 6.78
N LEU A 466 30.59 5.46 6.25
CA LEU A 466 29.20 5.10 6.59
C LEU A 466 28.90 3.63 6.28
N LEU A 467 29.27 3.14 5.10
CA LEU A 467 28.94 1.78 4.65
C LEU A 467 29.79 0.71 5.35
N ARG A 468 31.04 1.02 5.71
CA ARG A 468 31.86 0.13 6.58
C ARG A 468 31.28 0.04 7.98
N ILE A 469 30.85 1.17 8.56
CA ILE A 469 30.16 1.19 9.84
C ILE A 469 28.86 0.38 9.77
N ARG A 470 28.08 0.52 8.70
CA ARG A 470 26.87 -0.28 8.49
C ARG A 470 27.16 -1.79 8.48
N ARG A 471 28.25 -2.21 7.86
CA ARG A 471 28.69 -3.61 7.85
C ARG A 471 29.06 -4.15 9.23
N ILE A 472 29.46 -3.29 10.18
CA ILE A 472 29.66 -3.69 11.59
C ILE A 472 28.33 -4.06 12.24
N TYR A 473 27.28 -3.27 12.00
CA TYR A 473 25.93 -3.52 12.51
C TYR A 473 25.29 -4.76 11.88
N ASP A 474 25.50 -4.95 10.58
CA ASP A 474 24.87 -5.98 9.78
C ASP A 474 25.87 -6.72 8.89
N PRO A 475 26.69 -7.61 9.48
CA PRO A 475 27.73 -8.35 8.75
C PRO A 475 27.16 -9.54 7.97
N ASP A 476 25.91 -9.90 8.20
CA ASP A 476 25.25 -11.08 7.61
C ASP A 476 24.58 -10.74 6.25
N GLU A 477 24.83 -9.53 5.72
CA GLU A 477 24.43 -9.08 4.37
C GLU A 477 22.90 -9.13 4.13
N TYR A 478 22.09 -8.84 5.15
CA TYR A 478 20.64 -8.90 5.03
C TYR A 478 20.07 -7.70 4.25
N GLU A 479 19.64 -7.96 3.01
CA GLU A 479 19.02 -6.99 2.09
C GLU A 479 17.93 -6.13 2.77
N HIS A 480 17.05 -6.75 3.57
CA HIS A 480 15.94 -6.07 4.24
C HIS A 480 16.40 -4.94 5.19
N TYR A 481 17.42 -5.20 6.01
CA TYR A 481 17.89 -4.19 6.97
C TYR A 481 18.68 -3.08 6.27
N PHE A 482 19.36 -3.39 5.16
CA PHE A 482 20.01 -2.37 4.34
C PHE A 482 18.98 -1.44 3.69
N THR A 483 17.85 -1.97 3.22
CA THR A 483 16.76 -1.15 2.66
C THR A 483 16.21 -0.16 3.68
N SER A 484 15.95 -0.57 4.93
CA SER A 484 15.49 0.36 5.98
C SER A 484 16.55 1.44 6.26
N PHE A 485 17.82 1.02 6.39
CA PHE A 485 18.95 1.93 6.58
C PHE A 485 19.08 2.95 5.44
N PHE A 486 18.87 2.53 4.19
CA PHE A 486 18.92 3.43 3.03
C PHE A 486 17.95 4.60 3.16
N TYR A 487 16.70 4.33 3.54
CA TYR A 487 15.67 5.38 3.68
C TYR A 487 15.82 6.26 4.93
N GLU A 488 16.58 5.80 5.93
CA GLU A 488 16.84 6.53 7.17
C GLU A 488 18.04 7.50 7.05
N ASN A 489 18.86 7.38 6.00
CA ASN A 489 20.13 8.12 5.89
C ASN A 489 20.14 9.10 4.72
N GLU A 490 20.17 10.40 5.04
CA GLU A 490 20.17 11.48 4.05
C GLU A 490 21.35 11.41 3.05
N MET A 491 22.54 11.01 3.51
CA MET A 491 23.71 10.84 2.62
C MET A 491 23.46 9.80 1.53
N LEU A 492 22.69 8.74 1.80
CA LEU A 492 22.34 7.73 0.78
C LEU A 492 21.22 8.24 -0.14
N LEU A 493 20.23 8.95 0.40
CA LEU A 493 19.12 9.51 -0.38
C LEU A 493 19.59 10.59 -1.38
N THR A 494 20.66 11.31 -1.04
CA THR A 494 21.18 12.44 -1.84
C THR A 494 22.35 12.05 -2.76
N SER A 495 22.86 10.83 -2.69
CA SER A 495 23.99 10.34 -3.51
C SER A 495 23.52 9.75 -4.84
N ASP A 496 24.40 9.77 -5.85
CA ASP A 496 24.18 9.00 -7.09
C ASP A 496 24.23 7.49 -6.78
N LEU A 497 23.25 6.72 -7.26
CA LEU A 497 23.21 5.27 -7.03
C LEU A 497 24.46 4.55 -7.54
N ARG A 498 25.13 5.09 -8.57
CA ARG A 498 26.40 4.56 -9.09
C ARG A 498 27.53 4.75 -8.09
N GLN A 499 27.57 5.87 -7.36
CA GLN A 499 28.55 6.08 -6.29
C GLN A 499 28.34 5.10 -5.14
N ILE A 500 27.09 4.87 -4.73
CA ILE A 500 26.76 3.88 -3.70
C ILE A 500 27.19 2.49 -4.16
N SER A 501 26.92 2.14 -5.42
CA SER A 501 27.32 0.85 -5.97
C SER A 501 28.83 0.66 -6.01
N ASP A 502 29.56 1.67 -6.48
CA ASP A 502 31.01 1.67 -6.54
C ASP A 502 31.61 1.46 -5.13
N VAL A 503 31.16 2.22 -4.13
CA VAL A 503 31.62 2.07 -2.74
C VAL A 503 31.30 0.67 -2.20
N LEU A 504 30.07 0.17 -2.37
CA LEU A 504 29.68 -1.17 -1.91
C LEU A 504 30.51 -2.29 -2.56
N THR A 505 30.85 -2.13 -3.84
CA THR A 505 31.73 -3.02 -4.59
C THR A 505 33.15 -2.98 -4.04
N ASN A 506 33.69 -1.77 -3.84
CA ASN A 506 35.04 -1.55 -3.35
C ASN A 506 35.26 -2.09 -1.93
N ILE A 507 34.29 -1.92 -1.03
CA ILE A 507 34.36 -2.48 0.33
C ILE A 507 33.95 -3.96 0.39
N LYS A 508 33.51 -4.55 -0.73
CA LYS A 508 33.04 -5.95 -0.82
C LYS A 508 32.00 -6.27 0.25
N TYR A 509 30.99 -5.40 0.38
CA TYR A 509 29.93 -5.60 1.38
C TYR A 509 28.98 -6.70 0.91
N PHE A 510 28.44 -6.61 -0.31
CA PHE A 510 27.52 -7.60 -0.87
C PHE A 510 28.16 -8.38 -2.02
N LYS A 511 27.74 -9.63 -2.23
CA LYS A 511 28.11 -10.39 -3.44
C LYS A 511 27.58 -9.78 -4.75
N GLN A 512 26.41 -9.14 -4.71
CA GLN A 512 25.76 -8.50 -5.86
C GLN A 512 25.25 -7.09 -5.48
N PRO A 513 26.14 -6.10 -5.32
CA PRO A 513 25.78 -4.77 -4.83
C PRO A 513 24.75 -4.06 -5.72
N ASN A 514 24.92 -4.13 -7.05
CA ASN A 514 23.96 -3.59 -8.02
C ASN A 514 22.54 -4.13 -7.82
N ARG A 515 22.39 -5.43 -7.54
CA ARG A 515 21.06 -6.04 -7.34
C ARG A 515 20.42 -5.57 -6.04
N VAL A 516 21.21 -5.39 -4.97
CA VAL A 516 20.74 -4.85 -3.69
C VAL A 516 20.25 -3.42 -3.87
N ILE A 517 20.98 -2.58 -4.61
CA ILE A 517 20.54 -1.21 -4.90
C ILE A 517 19.25 -1.23 -5.74
N ALA A 518 19.21 -2.04 -6.80
CA ALA A 518 18.00 -2.15 -7.63
C ALA A 518 16.78 -2.61 -6.83
N SER A 519 16.95 -3.54 -5.88
CA SER A 519 15.84 -4.10 -5.10
C SER A 519 15.17 -3.11 -4.15
N ILE A 520 15.92 -2.11 -3.66
CA ILE A 520 15.40 -1.00 -2.83
C ILE A 520 14.26 -0.29 -3.57
N PHE A 521 14.40 -0.11 -4.88
CA PHE A 521 13.44 0.60 -5.73
C PHE A 521 12.46 -0.33 -6.46
N MET A 522 12.86 -1.57 -6.74
CA MET A 522 12.09 -2.48 -7.61
C MET A 522 11.20 -3.49 -6.87
N LYS A 523 11.35 -3.71 -5.55
CA LYS A 523 10.54 -4.71 -4.83
C LYS A 523 9.28 -4.15 -4.19
N ASN A 524 9.33 -2.95 -3.62
CA ASN A 524 8.24 -2.36 -2.84
C ASN A 524 7.47 -1.33 -3.67
N SER A 525 6.14 -1.32 -3.59
CA SER A 525 5.25 -0.45 -4.38
C SER A 525 5.40 1.06 -4.11
N ASN A 526 6.05 1.44 -3.00
CA ASN A 526 5.90 2.74 -2.33
C ASN A 526 7.14 3.62 -2.08
N PRO A 527 8.36 3.37 -2.60
CA PRO A 527 9.50 4.17 -2.17
C PRO A 527 9.48 5.63 -2.66
N SER A 528 8.73 5.93 -3.72
CA SER A 528 8.69 7.26 -4.36
C SER A 528 7.58 8.18 -3.86
N GLU A 529 6.64 7.70 -3.02
CA GLU A 529 5.58 8.58 -2.47
C GLU A 529 6.04 9.27 -1.18
N ASP A 530 6.99 8.64 -0.46
CA ASP A 530 7.47 9.12 0.84
C ASP A 530 8.82 9.89 0.74
N TYR A 531 9.52 9.83 -0.40
CA TYR A 531 10.86 10.39 -0.59
C TYR A 531 11.03 11.02 -1.97
N GLU A 532 11.54 12.26 -2.01
CA GLU A 532 11.90 12.97 -3.24
C GLU A 532 13.34 12.58 -3.65
N PHE A 533 13.50 12.04 -4.86
CA PHE A 533 14.81 11.71 -5.44
C PHE A 533 15.07 12.61 -6.64
N GLU A 534 16.30 13.12 -6.77
CA GLU A 534 16.72 13.80 -8.00
C GLU A 534 16.82 12.78 -9.15
N PRO A 535 16.06 12.94 -10.25
CA PRO A 535 16.03 11.96 -11.34
C PRO A 535 17.42 11.58 -11.86
N ASN A 536 18.31 12.58 -11.98
CA ASN A 536 19.68 12.42 -12.52
C ASN A 536 20.61 11.58 -11.63
N LYS A 537 20.26 11.33 -10.37
CA LYS A 537 21.02 10.46 -9.46
C LYS A 537 20.53 9.01 -9.47
N LEU A 538 19.41 8.75 -10.15
CA LEU A 538 18.71 7.46 -10.15
C LEU A 538 18.72 6.80 -11.53
N TRP A 539 18.25 7.49 -12.58
CA TRP A 539 18.06 6.87 -13.89
C TRP A 539 19.38 6.38 -14.54
N PRO A 540 20.54 7.04 -14.37
CA PRO A 540 21.78 6.59 -15.01
C PRO A 540 22.21 5.19 -14.56
N PHE A 541 22.04 4.87 -13.27
CA PHE A 541 22.29 3.53 -12.74
C PHE A 541 21.44 2.47 -13.44
N PHE A 542 20.15 2.74 -13.66
CA PHE A 542 19.26 1.81 -14.35
C PHE A 542 19.49 1.75 -15.86
N ALA A 543 20.03 2.81 -16.48
CA ALA A 543 20.48 2.78 -17.86
C ALA A 543 21.70 1.87 -18.04
N GLU A 544 22.70 1.99 -17.16
CA GLU A 544 23.90 1.13 -17.14
C GLU A 544 23.58 -0.33 -16.73
N HIS A 545 22.49 -0.54 -15.98
CA HIS A 545 22.04 -1.85 -15.50
C HIS A 545 20.61 -2.21 -15.95
N SER A 546 20.31 -2.03 -17.23
CA SER A 546 18.99 -2.28 -17.84
C SER A 546 18.45 -3.71 -17.64
N ILE A 547 19.32 -4.68 -17.31
CA ILE A 547 18.91 -6.05 -16.99
C ILE A 547 17.88 -6.14 -15.85
N PHE A 548 17.92 -5.21 -14.88
CA PHE A 548 16.96 -5.17 -13.77
C PHE A 548 15.58 -4.65 -14.20
N LEU A 549 15.55 -3.72 -15.16
CA LEU A 549 14.32 -3.28 -15.81
C LEU A 549 13.75 -4.42 -16.64
N ASP A 550 14.59 -5.09 -17.42
CA ASP A 550 14.19 -6.25 -18.21
C ASP A 550 13.57 -7.34 -17.33
N GLU A 551 14.16 -7.63 -16.18
CA GLU A 551 13.66 -8.64 -15.23
C GLU A 551 12.27 -8.26 -14.71
N ALA A 552 12.12 -7.03 -14.23
CA ALA A 552 10.88 -6.52 -13.64
C ALA A 552 9.72 -6.47 -14.66
N LEU A 553 10.03 -6.16 -15.92
CA LEU A 553 9.08 -6.13 -17.02
C LEU A 553 8.80 -7.55 -17.57
N GLY A 554 9.61 -8.55 -17.20
CA GLY A 554 9.50 -9.93 -17.69
C GLY A 554 10.08 -10.14 -19.08
N LEU A 555 11.01 -9.27 -19.48
CA LEU A 555 11.86 -9.38 -20.67
C LEU A 555 13.14 -10.18 -20.39
N SER A 556 13.48 -10.42 -19.13
CA SER A 556 14.51 -11.39 -18.71
C SER A 556 14.01 -12.23 -17.52
N PRO A 557 14.49 -13.48 -17.34
CA PRO A 557 14.09 -14.31 -16.22
C PRO A 557 14.59 -13.74 -14.89
N SER A 558 13.78 -13.87 -13.84
CA SER A 558 14.21 -13.54 -12.47
C SER A 558 15.30 -14.48 -11.98
N GLU A 559 16.34 -13.93 -11.36
CA GLU A 559 17.37 -14.72 -10.65
C GLU A 559 16.88 -15.28 -9.30
N LYS A 560 15.79 -14.71 -8.75
CA LYS A 560 15.17 -15.12 -7.47
C LYS A 560 13.78 -15.72 -7.67
N TYR A 561 13.31 -16.51 -6.69
CA TYR A 561 11.96 -17.10 -6.70
C TYR A 561 10.85 -16.03 -6.66
N SER A 562 9.63 -16.42 -7.07
CA SER A 562 8.43 -15.58 -7.23
C SER A 562 8.21 -14.52 -6.14
N ASN A 563 8.46 -14.84 -4.86
CA ASN A 563 8.19 -13.91 -3.76
C ASN A 563 9.26 -12.81 -3.59
N ASP A 564 10.37 -12.91 -4.32
CA ASP A 564 11.52 -12.00 -4.28
C ASP A 564 11.80 -11.31 -5.63
N ALA A 565 10.92 -11.49 -6.62
CA ALA A 565 11.06 -10.92 -7.96
C ALA A 565 10.75 -9.41 -7.98
N PHE A 566 11.33 -8.70 -8.95
CA PHE A 566 11.06 -7.29 -9.15
C PHE A 566 9.65 -7.01 -9.67
N ASN A 567 9.09 -5.89 -9.24
CA ASN A 567 7.73 -5.46 -9.50
C ASN A 567 7.64 -4.64 -10.79
N THR A 568 6.76 -5.06 -11.70
CA THR A 568 6.55 -4.40 -12.99
C THR A 568 6.13 -2.93 -12.86
N GLY A 569 5.27 -2.59 -11.89
CA GLY A 569 4.84 -1.20 -11.67
C GLY A 569 5.96 -0.30 -11.19
N CYS A 570 6.90 -0.83 -10.40
CA CYS A 570 8.10 -0.10 -9.98
C CYS A 570 9.01 0.18 -11.17
N ALA A 571 9.23 -0.80 -12.06
CA ALA A 571 10.01 -0.57 -13.27
C ALA A 571 9.41 0.50 -14.19
N ILE A 572 8.08 0.50 -14.37
CA ILE A 572 7.42 1.55 -15.16
C ILE A 572 7.58 2.93 -14.49
N LYS A 573 7.50 3.02 -13.16
CA LYS A 573 7.81 4.26 -12.42
C LYS A 573 9.26 4.69 -12.63
N ILE A 574 10.22 3.76 -12.60
CA ILE A 574 11.64 4.08 -12.82
C ILE A 574 11.87 4.64 -14.23
N LEU A 575 11.19 4.10 -15.25
CA LEU A 575 11.25 4.62 -16.61
C LEU A 575 10.71 6.06 -16.75
N GLN A 576 9.88 6.54 -15.81
CA GLN A 576 9.42 7.94 -15.82
C GLN A 576 10.52 8.94 -15.46
N PHE A 577 11.59 8.50 -14.77
CA PHE A 577 12.74 9.35 -14.44
C PHE A 577 13.74 9.48 -15.59
N PHE A 578 13.60 8.66 -16.65
CA PHE A 578 14.48 8.76 -17.81
C PHE A 578 14.16 10.05 -18.58
N PRO A 579 15.16 10.76 -19.12
CA PRO A 579 14.94 11.96 -19.93
C PRO A 579 14.20 11.65 -21.23
N GLN A 580 14.39 10.43 -21.77
CA GLN A 580 13.67 9.89 -22.92
C GLN A 580 13.37 8.41 -22.68
N LEU A 581 12.19 7.95 -23.10
CA LEU A 581 11.79 6.54 -23.04
C LEU A 581 12.69 5.68 -23.94
N PRO A 582 13.44 4.69 -23.40
CA PRO A 582 14.25 3.80 -24.24
C PRO A 582 13.39 2.96 -25.20
N THR A 583 13.73 2.97 -26.50
CA THR A 583 12.91 2.37 -27.56
C THR A 583 12.62 0.89 -27.36
N LYS A 584 13.57 0.16 -26.78
CA LYS A 584 13.44 -1.26 -26.41
C LYS A 584 12.17 -1.57 -25.60
N TYR A 585 11.66 -0.63 -24.81
CA TYR A 585 10.50 -0.84 -23.94
C TYR A 585 9.16 -0.43 -24.57
N VAL A 586 9.17 0.26 -25.71
CA VAL A 586 7.96 0.85 -26.33
C VAL A 586 6.94 -0.22 -26.68
N VAL A 587 7.34 -1.27 -27.41
CA VAL A 587 6.43 -2.37 -27.82
C VAL A 587 5.79 -3.05 -26.61
N TYR A 588 6.58 -3.29 -25.55
CA TYR A 588 6.07 -3.87 -24.31
C TYR A 588 5.02 -2.96 -23.65
N LEU A 589 5.34 -1.68 -23.50
CA LEU A 589 4.44 -0.71 -22.86
C LEU A 589 3.14 -0.53 -23.65
N LEU A 590 3.18 -0.61 -24.99
CA LEU A 590 1.99 -0.56 -25.84
C LEU A 590 1.02 -1.70 -25.53
N GLU A 591 1.53 -2.91 -25.31
CA GLU A 591 0.71 -4.06 -24.91
C GLU A 591 0.09 -3.85 -23.53
N VAL A 592 0.87 -3.32 -22.58
CA VAL A 592 0.39 -3.05 -21.21
C VAL A 592 -0.65 -1.92 -21.20
N ALA A 593 -0.48 -0.90 -22.04
CA ALA A 593 -1.38 0.25 -22.20
C ALA A 593 -2.77 -0.13 -22.76
N LEU A 594 -2.91 -1.31 -23.36
CA LEU A 594 -4.19 -1.89 -23.80
C LEU A 594 -4.59 -3.12 -22.96
N GLY A 595 -3.83 -3.42 -21.91
CA GLY A 595 -4.01 -4.59 -21.05
C GLY A 595 -5.12 -4.44 -20.00
N GLU A 596 -5.43 -5.53 -19.30
CA GLU A 596 -6.52 -5.58 -18.31
C GLU A 596 -6.16 -4.90 -16.98
N ASN A 597 -4.89 -4.92 -16.57
CA ASN A 597 -4.43 -4.35 -15.31
C ASN A 597 -4.49 -2.81 -15.35
N LYS A 598 -5.47 -2.22 -14.66
CA LYS A 598 -5.74 -0.78 -14.67
C LYS A 598 -4.52 0.06 -14.24
N THR A 599 -3.84 -0.31 -13.15
CA THR A 599 -2.72 0.48 -12.63
C THR A 599 -1.55 0.51 -13.60
N LEU A 600 -1.12 -0.68 -14.08
CA LEU A 600 -0.02 -0.76 -15.04
C LEU A 600 -0.39 -0.12 -16.38
N ARG A 601 -1.65 -0.25 -16.79
CA ARG A 601 -2.19 0.39 -17.99
C ARG A 601 -2.08 1.91 -17.92
N ASP A 602 -2.62 2.52 -16.86
CA ASP A 602 -2.60 3.98 -16.71
C ASP A 602 -1.16 4.52 -16.64
N GLN A 603 -0.25 3.82 -15.93
CA GLN A 603 1.18 4.16 -15.90
C GLN A 603 1.85 4.06 -17.27
N SER A 604 1.56 2.99 -18.04
CA SER A 604 2.14 2.80 -19.38
C SER A 604 1.61 3.81 -20.38
N GLN A 605 0.30 4.12 -20.34
CA GLN A 605 -0.31 5.16 -21.17
C GLN A 605 0.35 6.53 -20.90
N ALA A 606 0.54 6.90 -19.64
CA ALA A 606 1.17 8.17 -19.27
C ALA A 606 2.60 8.29 -19.83
N LEU A 607 3.39 7.21 -19.75
CA LEU A 607 4.75 7.18 -20.29
C LEU A 607 4.78 7.25 -21.82
N LEU A 608 3.85 6.56 -22.49
CA LEU A 608 3.74 6.54 -23.96
C LEU A 608 3.18 7.84 -24.55
N ASN A 609 2.42 8.62 -23.79
CA ASN A 609 1.88 9.91 -24.24
C ASN A 609 2.98 10.92 -24.64
N GLN A 610 4.23 10.69 -24.22
CA GLN A 610 5.38 11.50 -24.60
C GLN A 610 5.85 11.23 -26.03
N LEU A 611 5.46 10.09 -26.62
CA LEU A 611 5.81 9.74 -28.00
C LEU A 611 4.85 10.43 -28.98
N PRO A 612 5.36 10.99 -30.09
CA PRO A 612 4.50 11.51 -31.14
C PRO A 612 3.68 10.38 -31.76
N ASP A 613 2.53 10.74 -32.35
CA ASP A 613 1.71 9.83 -33.15
C ASP A 613 1.15 8.59 -32.43
N ILE A 614 1.29 8.52 -31.09
CA ILE A 614 0.79 7.42 -30.26
C ILE A 614 -0.73 7.20 -30.36
N HIS A 615 -1.48 8.25 -30.73
CA HIS A 615 -2.92 8.21 -30.95
C HIS A 615 -3.33 7.21 -32.05
N TYR A 616 -2.52 7.00 -33.10
CA TYR A 616 -2.81 6.00 -34.13
C TYR A 616 -2.91 4.59 -33.57
N ARG A 617 -2.13 4.26 -32.53
CA ARG A 617 -2.23 2.95 -31.87
C ARG A 617 -3.56 2.77 -31.17
N ALA A 618 -4.03 3.80 -30.50
CA ALA A 618 -5.33 3.78 -29.86
C ALA A 618 -6.47 3.73 -30.91
N GLU A 619 -6.33 4.40 -32.06
CA GLU A 619 -7.29 4.31 -33.18
C GLU A 619 -7.41 2.89 -33.74
N GLU A 620 -6.29 2.19 -33.97
CA GLU A 620 -6.29 0.80 -34.43
C GLU A 620 -6.99 -0.13 -33.43
N ALA A 621 -6.75 0.09 -32.13
CA ALA A 621 -7.35 -0.69 -31.06
C ALA A 621 -8.89 -0.58 -31.02
N LEU A 622 -9.49 0.47 -31.63
CA LEU A 622 -10.94 0.56 -31.84
C LEU A 622 -11.49 -0.55 -32.74
N GLN A 623 -10.65 -1.23 -33.52
CA GLN A 623 -11.04 -2.35 -34.39
C GLN A 623 -10.85 -3.72 -33.73
N SER A 624 -10.48 -3.76 -32.44
CA SER A 624 -10.29 -5.01 -31.70
C SER A 624 -11.58 -5.82 -31.62
N ASN A 625 -11.46 -7.16 -31.65
CA ASN A 625 -12.62 -8.05 -31.46
C ASN A 625 -13.07 -8.06 -29.98
N LYS A 626 -12.19 -7.66 -29.06
CA LYS A 626 -12.49 -7.57 -27.61
C LYS A 626 -13.08 -6.21 -27.28
N GLN A 627 -14.26 -6.19 -26.66
CA GLN A 627 -14.96 -4.94 -26.32
C GLN A 627 -14.17 -4.09 -25.31
N GLU A 628 -13.45 -4.73 -24.39
CA GLU A 628 -12.68 -4.09 -23.32
C GLU A 628 -11.55 -3.24 -23.90
N ILE A 629 -10.86 -3.75 -24.93
CA ILE A 629 -9.80 -3.03 -25.64
C ILE A 629 -10.38 -1.81 -26.37
N ARG A 630 -11.56 -1.93 -27.00
CA ARG A 630 -12.20 -0.80 -27.69
C ARG A 630 -12.62 0.32 -26.73
N ILE A 631 -13.09 -0.04 -25.53
CA ILE A 631 -13.42 0.93 -24.48
C ILE A 631 -12.15 1.65 -24.02
N ILE A 632 -11.09 0.90 -23.72
CA ILE A 632 -9.79 1.45 -23.29
C ILE A 632 -9.23 2.39 -24.36
N ALA A 633 -9.29 1.99 -25.63
CA ALA A 633 -8.84 2.77 -26.76
C ALA A 633 -9.59 4.11 -26.89
N ALA A 634 -10.93 4.09 -26.84
CA ALA A 634 -11.73 5.32 -26.88
C ALA A 634 -11.41 6.25 -25.71
N GLN A 635 -11.28 5.70 -24.49
CA GLN A 635 -10.91 6.48 -23.31
C GLN A 635 -9.51 7.08 -23.42
N TRP A 636 -8.54 6.33 -23.97
CA TRP A 636 -7.17 6.81 -24.16
C TRP A 636 -7.12 7.93 -25.22
N LEU A 637 -7.84 7.78 -26.34
CA LEU A 637 -7.98 8.83 -27.35
C LEU A 637 -8.59 10.12 -26.78
N ALA A 638 -9.62 9.98 -25.93
CA ALA A 638 -10.21 11.13 -25.24
C ALA A 638 -9.20 11.87 -24.34
N LYS A 639 -8.32 11.13 -23.65
CA LYS A 639 -7.24 11.70 -22.83
C LYS A 639 -6.13 12.34 -23.67
N LEU A 640 -5.82 11.79 -24.84
CA LEU A 640 -4.80 12.30 -25.75
C LEU A 640 -5.21 13.63 -26.40
N GLY A 641 -6.52 13.90 -26.53
CA GLY A 641 -7.05 15.19 -27.00
C GLY A 641 -6.80 15.49 -28.49
N GLN A 642 -6.36 14.51 -29.28
CA GLN A 642 -6.03 14.69 -30.69
C GLN A 642 -7.30 14.74 -31.56
N THR A 643 -7.57 15.88 -32.18
CA THR A 643 -8.76 16.11 -33.01
C THR A 643 -8.76 15.28 -34.31
N THR A 644 -7.59 14.87 -34.79
CA THR A 644 -7.43 13.95 -35.94
C THR A 644 -8.13 12.60 -35.71
N SER A 645 -8.27 12.17 -34.46
CA SER A 645 -8.89 10.90 -34.07
C SER A 645 -10.43 10.92 -34.07
N ILE A 646 -11.07 12.08 -34.30
CA ILE A 646 -12.53 12.21 -34.38
C ILE A 646 -13.11 11.30 -35.48
N LYS A 647 -12.53 11.32 -36.68
CA LYS A 647 -13.03 10.53 -37.82
C LYS A 647 -12.95 9.01 -37.55
N PRO A 648 -11.83 8.45 -37.05
CA PRO A 648 -11.75 7.08 -36.55
C PRO A 648 -12.83 6.72 -35.51
N LEU A 649 -13.05 7.59 -34.50
CA LEU A 649 -14.07 7.38 -33.46
C LEU A 649 -15.49 7.34 -34.04
N GLN A 650 -15.83 8.24 -34.96
CA GLN A 650 -17.13 8.25 -35.65
C GLN A 650 -17.34 6.98 -36.50
N VAL A 651 -16.30 6.49 -37.18
CA VAL A 651 -16.37 5.24 -37.95
C VAL A 651 -16.59 4.04 -37.03
N ALA A 652 -15.89 3.99 -35.88
CA ALA A 652 -16.08 2.95 -34.89
C ALA A 652 -17.51 2.97 -34.31
N LEU A 653 -18.02 4.17 -33.97
CA LEU A 653 -19.36 4.35 -33.41
C LEU A 653 -20.46 3.84 -34.35
N LYS A 654 -20.35 4.11 -35.66
CA LYS A 654 -21.31 3.63 -36.67
C LYS A 654 -21.38 2.12 -36.78
N LYS A 655 -20.26 1.40 -36.56
CA LYS A 655 -20.18 -0.06 -36.68
C LYS A 655 -20.47 -0.79 -35.36
N GLU A 656 -20.39 -0.09 -34.22
CA GLU A 656 -20.47 -0.70 -32.90
C GLU A 656 -21.91 -1.12 -32.53
N LYS A 657 -22.04 -2.29 -31.92
CA LYS A 657 -23.32 -2.89 -31.50
C LYS A 657 -23.44 -3.01 -29.98
N ARG A 658 -22.32 -2.94 -29.24
CA ARG A 658 -22.24 -3.08 -27.79
C ARG A 658 -22.50 -1.72 -27.11
N PRO A 659 -23.54 -1.59 -26.26
CA PRO A 659 -23.88 -0.31 -25.63
C PRO A 659 -22.75 0.30 -24.79
N THR A 660 -21.97 -0.53 -24.10
CA THR A 660 -20.84 -0.09 -23.27
C THR A 660 -19.70 0.52 -24.10
N VAL A 661 -19.48 0.03 -25.32
CA VAL A 661 -18.46 0.59 -26.21
C VAL A 661 -18.98 1.86 -26.89
N GLN A 662 -20.25 1.87 -27.33
CA GLN A 662 -20.90 3.08 -27.85
C GLN A 662 -20.81 4.23 -26.84
N ALA A 663 -21.03 3.92 -25.56
CA ALA A 663 -20.88 4.88 -24.47
C ALA A 663 -19.48 5.51 -24.41
N ALA A 664 -18.44 4.67 -24.41
CA ALA A 664 -17.06 5.14 -24.37
C ALA A 664 -16.70 5.99 -25.61
N LEU A 665 -17.19 5.61 -26.79
CA LEU A 665 -16.98 6.36 -28.04
C LEU A 665 -17.68 7.72 -28.03
N LEU A 666 -18.92 7.80 -27.54
CA LEU A 666 -19.66 9.07 -27.43
C LEU A 666 -18.99 10.03 -26.44
N VAL A 667 -18.54 9.52 -25.29
CA VAL A 667 -17.78 10.32 -24.31
C VAL A 667 -16.47 10.82 -24.92
N ALA A 668 -15.75 9.96 -25.66
CA ALA A 668 -14.53 10.37 -26.34
C ALA A 668 -14.77 11.47 -27.37
N LEU A 669 -15.82 11.36 -28.19
CA LEU A 669 -16.20 12.38 -29.18
C LEU A 669 -16.58 13.70 -28.51
N GLN A 670 -17.39 13.67 -27.46
CA GLN A 670 -17.77 14.87 -26.72
C GLN A 670 -16.56 15.57 -26.11
N ASN A 671 -15.64 14.82 -25.49
CA ASN A 671 -14.41 15.37 -24.92
C ASN A 671 -13.49 15.99 -25.98
N LEU A 672 -13.60 15.56 -27.24
CA LEU A 672 -12.91 16.15 -28.39
C LEU A 672 -13.69 17.31 -29.04
N GLY A 673 -14.81 17.73 -28.46
CA GLY A 673 -15.61 18.89 -28.90
C GLY A 673 -16.67 18.60 -29.97
N GLU A 674 -16.94 17.34 -30.29
CA GLU A 674 -17.96 16.96 -31.28
C GLU A 674 -19.39 17.03 -30.72
N ASP A 675 -20.34 17.46 -31.56
CA ASP A 675 -21.76 17.45 -31.20
C ASP A 675 -22.35 16.03 -31.28
N ILE A 676 -22.73 15.50 -30.12
CA ILE A 676 -23.36 14.18 -29.98
C ILE A 676 -24.90 14.24 -29.88
N SER A 677 -25.52 15.42 -30.01
CA SER A 677 -26.96 15.67 -29.82
C SER A 677 -27.86 14.73 -30.63
N GLN A 678 -27.48 14.41 -31.86
CA GLN A 678 -28.23 13.48 -32.73
C GLN A 678 -28.35 12.07 -32.14
N SER A 679 -27.37 11.65 -31.32
CA SER A 679 -27.38 10.36 -30.63
C SER A 679 -28.18 10.39 -29.32
N LEU A 680 -28.61 11.56 -28.86
CA LEU A 680 -29.23 11.79 -27.55
C LEU A 680 -30.72 12.20 -27.61
N THR A 681 -31.36 12.08 -28.77
CA THR A 681 -32.80 12.40 -28.89
C THR A 681 -33.69 11.44 -28.09
N ALA A 682 -34.80 11.92 -27.53
CA ALA A 682 -35.74 11.11 -26.74
C ALA A 682 -36.20 9.84 -27.48
N LYS A 683 -36.48 9.96 -28.79
CA LYS A 683 -36.85 8.81 -29.66
C LYS A 683 -35.75 7.77 -29.75
N LYS A 684 -34.49 8.21 -29.89
CA LYS A 684 -33.32 7.31 -29.98
C LYS A 684 -33.04 6.63 -28.64
N LEU A 685 -33.08 7.39 -27.54
CA LEU A 685 -32.91 6.87 -26.19
C LEU A 685 -33.99 5.84 -25.82
N LEU A 686 -35.25 6.09 -26.21
CA LEU A 686 -36.34 5.12 -26.03
C LEU A 686 -36.10 3.84 -26.84
N ALA A 687 -35.67 3.95 -28.10
CA ALA A 687 -35.35 2.78 -28.92
C ALA A 687 -34.20 1.96 -28.32
N ASP A 688 -33.18 2.63 -27.78
CA ASP A 688 -32.04 1.98 -27.12
C ASP A 688 -32.46 1.33 -25.81
N ALA A 689 -33.34 1.96 -25.03
CA ALA A 689 -33.94 1.38 -23.82
C ALA A 689 -34.74 0.11 -24.14
N GLN A 690 -35.64 0.17 -25.13
CA GLN A 690 -36.44 -0.98 -25.56
C GLN A 690 -35.57 -2.15 -26.04
N LYS A 691 -34.47 -1.86 -26.74
CA LYS A 691 -33.50 -2.88 -27.17
C LYS A 691 -32.71 -3.45 -25.99
N GLY A 692 -32.24 -2.59 -25.09
CA GLY A 692 -31.44 -2.95 -23.94
C GLY A 692 -32.20 -3.81 -22.92
N LEU A 693 -33.47 -3.52 -22.70
CA LEU A 693 -34.35 -4.22 -21.76
C LEU A 693 -34.70 -5.66 -22.21
N LYS A 694 -34.52 -6.01 -23.48
CA LYS A 694 -34.63 -7.40 -23.96
C LYS A 694 -33.43 -8.27 -23.54
N GLY A 695 -32.33 -7.67 -23.12
CA GLY A 695 -31.13 -8.38 -22.69
C GLY A 695 -31.23 -8.96 -21.28
N LYS A 696 -30.28 -9.82 -20.91
CA LYS A 696 -30.18 -10.39 -19.56
C LYS A 696 -29.96 -9.27 -18.52
N LYS A 697 -30.77 -9.27 -17.46
CA LYS A 697 -30.63 -8.36 -16.31
C LYS A 697 -29.42 -8.75 -15.44
N PRO A 698 -28.73 -7.79 -14.81
CA PRO A 698 -27.71 -8.08 -13.81
C PRO A 698 -28.28 -8.90 -12.65
N VAL A 699 -27.53 -9.90 -12.19
CA VAL A 699 -27.94 -10.77 -11.08
C VAL A 699 -28.01 -9.95 -9.79
N GLY A 700 -29.10 -10.08 -9.02
CA GLY A 700 -29.26 -9.38 -7.74
C GLY A 700 -29.80 -7.96 -7.86
N PHE A 701 -30.27 -7.53 -9.04
CA PHE A 701 -30.84 -6.20 -9.28
C PHE A 701 -32.38 -6.15 -9.12
N GLU A 702 -32.99 -7.21 -8.59
CA GLU A 702 -34.44 -7.35 -8.42
C GLU A 702 -35.04 -6.36 -7.42
N TRP A 703 -34.20 -5.79 -6.54
CA TRP A 703 -34.62 -4.80 -5.53
C TRP A 703 -34.95 -3.42 -6.11
N PHE A 704 -34.52 -3.13 -7.35
CA PHE A 704 -34.76 -1.84 -7.99
C PHE A 704 -36.03 -1.91 -8.86
N ASP A 705 -37.13 -1.36 -8.35
CA ASP A 705 -38.44 -1.39 -9.00
C ASP A 705 -38.65 -0.18 -9.92
N ILE A 706 -39.05 -0.45 -11.17
CA ILE A 706 -39.38 0.57 -12.17
C ILE A 706 -40.58 1.43 -11.76
N ASN A 707 -41.52 0.87 -10.98
CA ASN A 707 -42.74 1.57 -10.57
C ASN A 707 -42.49 2.61 -9.47
N LEU A 708 -41.32 2.58 -8.83
CA LEU A 708 -40.93 3.54 -7.81
C LEU A 708 -40.13 4.72 -8.39
N ILE A 709 -39.80 4.69 -9.69
CA ILE A 709 -39.10 5.79 -10.35
C ILE A 709 -40.04 7.01 -10.37
N PRO A 710 -39.59 8.20 -9.92
CA PRO A 710 -40.40 9.42 -9.98
C PRO A 710 -40.77 9.78 -11.42
N VAL A 711 -41.88 10.51 -11.59
CA VAL A 711 -42.24 11.10 -12.90
C VAL A 711 -41.23 12.21 -13.21
N LEU A 712 -40.55 12.09 -14.35
CA LEU A 712 -39.48 13.02 -14.77
C LEU A 712 -39.87 13.71 -16.07
N THR A 713 -39.30 14.89 -16.30
CA THR A 713 -39.45 15.67 -17.53
C THR A 713 -38.10 15.98 -18.18
N TRP A 714 -38.10 16.05 -19.51
CA TRP A 714 -36.99 16.60 -20.29
C TRP A 714 -36.87 18.12 -20.10
N GLN A 715 -35.77 18.72 -20.56
CA GLN A 715 -35.62 20.19 -20.55
C GLN A 715 -36.74 20.95 -21.28
N ASN A 716 -37.37 20.33 -22.28
CA ASN A 716 -38.50 20.92 -23.02
C ASN A 716 -39.86 20.79 -22.29
N GLY A 717 -39.88 20.20 -21.09
CA GLY A 717 -41.07 19.99 -20.28
C GLY A 717 -41.88 18.72 -20.59
N GLU A 718 -41.54 17.98 -21.65
CA GLU A 718 -42.22 16.71 -21.98
C GLU A 718 -41.86 15.60 -20.98
N GLU A 719 -42.79 14.69 -20.70
CA GLU A 719 -42.60 13.57 -19.79
C GLU A 719 -41.62 12.52 -20.36
N VAL A 720 -40.75 11.98 -19.50
CA VAL A 720 -39.80 10.93 -19.85
C VAL A 720 -40.44 9.55 -19.66
N ASP A 721 -40.38 8.69 -20.69
CA ASP A 721 -40.80 7.29 -20.54
C ASP A 721 -39.94 6.58 -19.47
N PRO A 722 -40.53 6.03 -18.39
CA PRO A 722 -39.78 5.41 -17.29
C PRO A 722 -38.84 4.27 -17.71
N LYS A 723 -39.09 3.62 -18.86
CA LYS A 723 -38.20 2.59 -19.42
C LYS A 723 -36.82 3.14 -19.74
N ILE A 724 -36.71 4.41 -20.10
CA ILE A 724 -35.44 5.07 -20.39
C ILE A 724 -34.60 5.13 -19.12
N ILE A 725 -35.18 5.62 -18.02
CA ILE A 725 -34.50 5.76 -16.72
C ILE A 725 -34.14 4.38 -16.14
N TYR A 726 -35.06 3.42 -16.23
CA TYR A 726 -34.78 2.04 -15.80
C TYR A 726 -33.66 1.40 -16.63
N TRP A 727 -33.60 1.67 -17.94
CA TRP A 727 -32.49 1.23 -18.77
C TRP A 727 -31.18 1.92 -18.40
N TRP A 728 -31.18 3.22 -18.11
CA TRP A 728 -29.98 3.92 -17.63
C TRP A 728 -29.46 3.30 -16.34
N ALA A 729 -30.33 2.96 -15.39
CA ALA A 729 -29.93 2.26 -14.16
C ALA A 729 -29.28 0.89 -14.45
N LEU A 730 -29.86 0.09 -15.35
CA LEU A 730 -29.27 -1.19 -15.77
C LEU A 730 -27.93 -1.02 -16.50
N LEU A 731 -27.81 0.00 -17.35
CA LEU A 731 -26.57 0.34 -18.04
C LEU A 731 -25.50 0.77 -17.04
N ALA A 732 -25.86 1.57 -16.05
CA ALA A 732 -25.00 2.02 -14.97
C ALA A 732 -24.40 0.84 -14.19
N VAL A 733 -25.22 -0.14 -13.82
CA VAL A 733 -24.74 -1.38 -13.17
C VAL A 733 -23.76 -2.15 -14.05
N LYS A 734 -23.96 -2.17 -15.37
CA LYS A 734 -23.05 -2.84 -16.32
C LYS A 734 -21.72 -2.11 -16.47
N LEU A 735 -21.73 -0.77 -16.40
CA LEU A 735 -20.54 0.06 -16.50
C LEU A 735 -19.68 0.04 -15.22
N GLN A 736 -20.30 -0.20 -14.06
CA GLN A 736 -19.63 -0.28 -12.74
C GLN A 736 -18.77 0.96 -12.40
N ASP A 737 -19.11 2.12 -12.94
CA ASP A 737 -18.39 3.37 -12.77
C ASP A 737 -19.30 4.41 -12.09
N PRO A 738 -19.07 4.75 -10.80
CA PRO A 738 -19.90 5.70 -10.06
C PRO A 738 -19.88 7.13 -10.62
N ALA A 739 -18.88 7.48 -11.44
CA ALA A 739 -18.69 8.83 -11.97
C ALA A 739 -18.78 8.85 -13.51
N ASN A 740 -19.55 7.93 -14.10
CA ASN A 740 -19.55 7.71 -15.54
C ASN A 740 -20.05 8.93 -16.33
N SER A 741 -19.19 9.45 -17.21
CA SER A 741 -19.47 10.67 -17.98
C SER A 741 -20.68 10.56 -18.89
N LEU A 742 -20.96 9.40 -19.51
CA LEU A 742 -22.16 9.26 -20.36
C LEU A 742 -23.44 9.44 -19.56
N LEU A 743 -23.50 8.83 -18.38
CA LEU A 743 -24.69 8.89 -17.54
C LEU A 743 -24.90 10.30 -16.97
N LEU A 744 -23.81 11.05 -16.75
CA LEU A 744 -23.87 12.47 -16.43
C LEU A 744 -24.48 13.29 -17.58
N ILE A 745 -24.06 13.04 -18.83
CA ILE A 745 -24.66 13.67 -20.02
C ILE A 745 -26.15 13.34 -20.09
N TYR A 746 -26.52 12.08 -19.85
CA TYR A 746 -27.92 11.64 -19.85
C TYR A 746 -28.75 12.36 -18.79
N THR A 747 -28.24 12.51 -17.56
CA THR A 747 -28.94 13.25 -16.52
C THR A 747 -29.16 14.70 -16.91
N HIS A 748 -28.21 15.35 -17.58
CA HIS A 748 -28.37 16.74 -18.02
C HIS A 748 -29.43 16.95 -19.11
N LEU A 749 -29.94 15.89 -19.76
CA LEU A 749 -31.08 16.00 -20.69
C LEU A 749 -32.41 16.26 -19.98
N LEU A 750 -32.48 15.97 -18.68
CA LEU A 750 -33.67 16.18 -17.86
C LEU A 750 -33.81 17.66 -17.45
N SER A 751 -35.01 18.08 -17.07
CA SER A 751 -35.20 19.37 -16.39
C SER A 751 -34.46 19.40 -15.05
N GLU A 752 -34.07 20.58 -14.57
CA GLU A 752 -33.30 20.73 -13.31
C GLU A 752 -34.02 20.06 -12.11
N THR A 753 -35.33 20.26 -11.99
CA THR A 753 -36.16 19.59 -10.97
C THR A 753 -36.09 18.06 -11.07
N SER A 754 -36.13 17.53 -12.30
CA SER A 754 -36.06 16.09 -12.55
C SER A 754 -34.67 15.51 -12.31
N GLN A 755 -33.60 16.29 -12.55
CA GLN A 755 -32.23 15.91 -12.19
C GLN A 755 -32.11 15.70 -10.67
N HIS A 756 -32.57 16.67 -9.87
CA HIS A 756 -32.54 16.59 -8.41
C HIS A 756 -33.39 15.42 -7.88
N GLN A 757 -34.60 15.22 -8.42
CA GLN A 757 -35.49 14.12 -8.04
C GLN A 757 -34.88 12.75 -8.33
N LEU A 758 -34.33 12.56 -9.54
CA LEU A 758 -33.66 11.33 -9.91
C LEU A 758 -32.45 11.07 -9.02
N GLY A 759 -31.61 12.08 -8.79
CA GLY A 759 -30.41 11.92 -7.99
C GLY A 759 -30.71 11.55 -6.54
N GLN A 760 -31.71 12.19 -5.93
CA GLN A 760 -32.20 11.82 -4.60
C GLN A 760 -32.73 10.38 -4.57
N PHE A 761 -33.56 10.00 -5.54
CA PHE A 761 -34.13 8.66 -5.62
C PHE A 761 -33.03 7.58 -5.72
N ILE A 762 -32.03 7.80 -6.58
CA ILE A 762 -30.91 6.86 -6.77
C ILE A 762 -30.06 6.75 -5.51
N LEU A 763 -29.66 7.87 -4.90
CA LEU A 763 -28.82 7.85 -3.70
C LEU A 763 -29.53 7.16 -2.52
N GLN A 764 -30.82 7.45 -2.30
CA GLN A 764 -31.61 6.81 -1.25
C GLN A 764 -31.83 5.33 -1.51
N SER A 765 -32.11 4.95 -2.76
CA SER A 765 -32.27 3.56 -3.17
C SER A 765 -30.98 2.75 -2.97
N PHE A 766 -29.83 3.33 -3.31
CA PHE A 766 -28.52 2.74 -3.08
C PHE A 766 -28.25 2.53 -1.58
N ILE A 767 -28.49 3.54 -0.76
CA ILE A 767 -28.30 3.45 0.70
C ILE A 767 -29.24 2.40 1.30
N LYS A 768 -30.52 2.43 0.94
CA LYS A 768 -31.52 1.46 1.43
C LYS A 768 -31.10 0.01 1.16
N GLN A 769 -30.57 -0.26 -0.03
CA GLN A 769 -30.06 -1.59 -0.36
C GLN A 769 -28.77 -1.93 0.40
N ASP A 770 -27.90 -0.97 0.65
CA ASP A 770 -26.63 -1.22 1.34
C ASP A 770 -26.80 -1.42 2.87
N THR A 771 -27.80 -0.76 3.45
CA THR A 771 -28.11 -0.79 4.89
C THR A 771 -29.23 -1.75 5.24
N LEU A 772 -29.63 -2.63 4.31
CA LEU A 772 -30.67 -3.63 4.56
C LEU A 772 -30.29 -4.49 5.78
N SER A 773 -31.16 -4.52 6.79
CA SER A 773 -30.97 -5.25 8.05
C SER A 773 -32.11 -6.24 8.29
N PRO A 774 -31.94 -7.24 9.18
CA PRO A 774 -33.04 -8.09 9.63
C PRO A 774 -34.20 -7.28 10.20
N THR A 775 -35.41 -7.84 10.17
CA THR A 775 -36.58 -7.21 10.77
C THR A 775 -36.52 -7.27 12.28
N ILE A 776 -37.34 -6.46 12.95
CA ILE A 776 -37.51 -6.52 14.41
C ILE A 776 -37.99 -7.92 14.83
N GLU A 777 -38.86 -8.55 14.04
CA GLU A 777 -39.39 -9.89 14.29
C GLU A 777 -38.28 -10.96 14.22
N ASP A 778 -37.40 -10.91 13.21
CA ASP A 778 -36.25 -11.82 13.11
C ASP A 778 -35.31 -11.68 14.31
N ALA A 779 -35.06 -10.44 14.74
CA ALA A 779 -34.19 -10.15 15.87
C ALA A 779 -34.79 -10.61 17.20
N GLU A 780 -36.10 -10.43 17.39
CA GLU A 780 -36.81 -10.94 18.58
C GLU A 780 -36.85 -12.46 18.61
N LYS A 781 -37.05 -13.11 17.46
CA LYS A 781 -37.03 -14.56 17.35
C LYS A 781 -35.67 -15.13 17.75
N GLU A 782 -34.58 -14.58 17.23
CA GLU A 782 -33.22 -15.06 17.57
C GLU A 782 -32.84 -14.73 19.02
N ALA A 783 -33.23 -13.55 19.53
CA ALA A 783 -33.01 -13.19 20.92
C ALA A 783 -33.75 -14.13 21.87
N ASN A 784 -35.01 -14.47 21.60
CA ASN A 784 -35.80 -15.43 22.39
C ASN A 784 -35.13 -16.82 22.43
N GLN A 785 -34.54 -17.26 21.32
CA GLN A 785 -33.89 -18.58 21.24
C GLN A 785 -32.57 -18.64 22.00
N ASN A 786 -31.79 -17.56 22.02
CA ASN A 786 -30.38 -17.60 22.46
C ASN A 786 -30.09 -16.86 23.77
N ALA A 787 -31.00 -16.00 24.25
CA ALA A 787 -30.75 -15.14 25.42
C ALA A 787 -30.43 -15.93 26.69
N TYR A 788 -31.15 -17.03 26.96
CA TYR A 788 -30.94 -17.80 28.18
C TYR A 788 -29.56 -18.47 28.25
N GLN A 789 -29.12 -19.11 27.17
CA GLN A 789 -27.81 -19.76 27.10
C GLN A 789 -26.64 -18.75 27.17
N ARG A 790 -26.80 -17.59 26.51
CA ARG A 790 -25.78 -16.54 26.55
C ARG A 790 -25.72 -15.86 27.92
N TRP A 791 -26.86 -15.68 28.58
CA TRP A 791 -26.94 -15.18 29.95
C TRP A 791 -26.24 -16.11 30.94
N GLN A 792 -26.49 -17.42 30.88
CA GLN A 792 -25.77 -18.40 31.70
C GLN A 792 -24.26 -18.37 31.45
N SER A 793 -23.85 -18.21 30.19
CA SER A 793 -22.45 -18.13 29.80
C SER A 793 -21.78 -16.88 30.40
N CYS A 794 -22.42 -15.70 30.36
CA CYS A 794 -21.93 -14.47 31.00
C CYS A 794 -21.71 -14.65 32.51
N LEU A 795 -22.68 -15.27 33.22
CA LEU A 795 -22.55 -15.55 34.66
C LEU A 795 -21.40 -16.52 34.96
N ASN A 796 -21.23 -17.56 34.13
CA ASN A 796 -20.13 -18.51 34.26
C ASN A 796 -18.75 -17.86 34.00
N PHE A 797 -18.65 -16.96 33.01
CA PHE A 797 -17.43 -16.20 32.75
C PHE A 797 -17.08 -15.28 33.91
N PHE A 798 -18.07 -14.59 34.50
CA PHE A 798 -17.86 -13.80 35.70
C PHE A 798 -17.39 -14.66 36.89
N LYS A 799 -18.03 -15.81 37.11
CA LYS A 799 -17.64 -16.75 38.17
C LYS A 799 -16.20 -17.24 38.03
N LYS A 800 -15.73 -17.45 36.80
CA LYS A 800 -14.37 -17.95 36.52
C LYS A 800 -13.31 -16.84 36.51
N TYR A 801 -13.67 -15.65 36.03
CA TYR A 801 -12.75 -14.52 35.85
C TYR A 801 -13.41 -13.19 36.27
N PRO A 802 -13.68 -13.00 37.57
CA PRO A 802 -14.47 -11.85 38.04
C PRO A 802 -13.78 -10.50 37.77
N LYS A 803 -12.45 -10.47 37.80
CA LYS A 803 -11.65 -9.27 37.49
C LYS A 803 -11.69 -8.86 36.02
N ASN A 804 -11.94 -9.79 35.10
CA ASN A 804 -11.92 -9.54 33.66
C ASN A 804 -13.30 -9.19 33.10
N PHE A 805 -14.39 -9.55 33.80
CA PHE A 805 -15.77 -9.33 33.33
C PHE A 805 -16.71 -8.74 34.40
N PRO A 806 -16.34 -7.61 35.06
CA PRO A 806 -17.14 -7.03 36.14
C PRO A 806 -18.55 -6.62 35.69
N SER A 807 -18.74 -6.29 34.41
CA SER A 807 -20.05 -5.91 33.84
C SER A 807 -21.07 -7.06 33.77
N TYR A 808 -20.67 -8.30 34.06
CA TYR A 808 -21.54 -9.48 34.06
C TYR A 808 -22.07 -9.87 35.45
N GLU A 809 -21.63 -9.20 36.52
CA GLU A 809 -22.06 -9.49 37.90
C GLU A 809 -23.59 -9.40 38.07
N ASN A 810 -24.18 -8.33 37.53
CA ASN A 810 -25.60 -8.02 37.67
C ASN A 810 -26.35 -8.05 36.32
N ILE A 811 -25.82 -8.76 35.32
CA ILE A 811 -26.45 -8.81 34.00
C ILE A 811 -27.75 -9.63 34.07
N THR A 812 -28.86 -9.04 33.61
CA THR A 812 -30.15 -9.71 33.59
C THR A 812 -30.38 -10.47 32.29
N LEU A 813 -31.36 -11.38 32.27
CA LEU A 813 -31.78 -12.07 31.04
C LEU A 813 -32.29 -11.06 30.00
N GLU A 814 -33.01 -10.03 30.44
CA GLU A 814 -33.52 -8.96 29.58
C GLU A 814 -32.38 -8.15 28.95
N ASP A 815 -31.32 -7.85 29.71
CA ASP A 815 -30.13 -7.16 29.17
C ASP A 815 -29.48 -7.98 28.05
N VAL A 816 -29.39 -9.30 28.21
CA VAL A 816 -28.85 -10.20 27.19
C VAL A 816 -29.78 -10.30 25.99
N PHE A 817 -31.10 -10.36 26.21
CA PHE A 817 -32.10 -10.33 25.15
C PHE A 817 -31.97 -9.07 24.30
N GLN A 818 -31.95 -7.88 24.92
CA GLN A 818 -31.79 -6.61 24.22
C GLN A 818 -30.43 -6.49 23.52
N LYS A 819 -29.36 -7.04 24.11
CA LYS A 819 -28.04 -7.12 23.45
C LYS A 819 -28.10 -7.97 22.18
N ILE A 820 -28.67 -9.17 22.22
CA ILE A 820 -28.78 -10.04 21.04
C ILE A 820 -29.68 -9.37 19.99
N LYS A 821 -30.82 -8.80 20.38
CA LYS A 821 -31.71 -8.07 19.47
C LYS A 821 -30.97 -6.93 18.77
N LYS A 822 -30.21 -6.11 19.51
CA LYS A 822 -29.39 -5.03 18.96
C LYS A 822 -28.29 -5.55 18.02
N GLU A 823 -27.63 -6.64 18.39
CA GLU A 823 -26.62 -7.29 17.55
C GLU A 823 -27.23 -7.77 16.23
N VAL A 824 -28.38 -8.45 16.26
CA VAL A 824 -29.07 -8.94 15.05
C VAL A 824 -29.47 -7.79 14.14
N LEU A 825 -30.09 -6.73 14.69
CA LEU A 825 -30.49 -5.53 13.94
C LEU A 825 -29.29 -4.78 13.34
N SER A 826 -28.10 -4.92 13.92
CA SER A 826 -26.87 -4.32 13.39
C SER A 826 -26.23 -5.10 12.23
N ARG A 827 -26.73 -6.31 11.92
CA ARG A 827 -26.22 -7.13 10.82
C ARG A 827 -26.69 -6.57 9.48
N TYR A 828 -25.78 -6.51 8.51
CA TYR A 828 -26.13 -6.15 7.15
C TYR A 828 -26.50 -7.39 6.34
N LEU A 829 -27.72 -7.44 5.83
CA LEU A 829 -28.18 -8.41 4.83
C LEU A 829 -27.87 -7.94 3.41
N GLY A 830 -27.79 -6.62 3.21
CA GLY A 830 -27.58 -5.98 1.92
C GLY A 830 -26.16 -5.49 1.67
N SER A 831 -25.86 -5.26 0.39
CA SER A 831 -24.65 -4.56 -0.07
C SER A 831 -24.90 -4.00 -1.46
N ALA A 832 -24.78 -2.68 -1.60
CA ALA A 832 -25.03 -2.01 -2.87
C ALA A 832 -23.76 -1.81 -3.72
N ILE A 833 -22.57 -2.14 -3.20
CA ILE A 833 -21.29 -1.87 -3.87
C ILE A 833 -21.17 -2.52 -5.26
N LYS A 834 -21.80 -3.68 -5.48
CA LYS A 834 -21.86 -4.34 -6.79
C LYS A 834 -22.65 -3.53 -7.83
N PHE A 835 -23.49 -2.60 -7.38
CA PHE A 835 -24.33 -1.71 -8.17
C PHE A 835 -23.83 -0.26 -8.15
N LYS A 836 -22.58 -0.01 -7.72
CA LYS A 836 -22.01 1.34 -7.56
C LYS A 836 -22.12 2.26 -8.78
N GLY A 837 -22.18 1.69 -9.98
CA GLY A 837 -22.38 2.47 -11.20
C GLY A 837 -23.69 3.27 -11.20
N LEU A 838 -24.74 2.81 -10.49
CA LEU A 838 -25.99 3.57 -10.32
C LEU A 838 -25.75 5.01 -9.85
N LEU A 839 -24.75 5.20 -8.98
CA LEU A 839 -24.45 6.50 -8.40
C LEU A 839 -24.07 7.55 -9.47
N ALA A 840 -23.67 7.16 -10.69
CA ALA A 840 -23.45 8.12 -11.77
C ALA A 840 -24.73 8.92 -12.11
N LEU A 841 -25.90 8.33 -11.92
CA LEU A 841 -27.21 9.01 -12.07
C LEU A 841 -27.58 9.90 -10.87
N ALA A 842 -26.80 9.87 -9.80
CA ALA A 842 -26.96 10.73 -8.63
C ALA A 842 -26.03 11.94 -8.63
N SER A 843 -25.22 12.13 -9.67
CA SER A 843 -24.18 13.18 -9.72
C SER A 843 -24.75 14.61 -9.66
N VAL A 844 -25.99 14.82 -10.15
CA VAL A 844 -26.65 16.13 -10.19
C VAL A 844 -27.79 16.20 -9.18
N ILE A 845 -27.48 15.84 -7.93
CA ILE A 845 -28.38 15.99 -6.79
C ILE A 845 -28.18 17.35 -6.13
N ASP A 846 -29.25 17.96 -5.63
CA ASP A 846 -29.20 19.18 -4.82
C ASP A 846 -28.32 18.97 -3.56
N GLY A 847 -27.33 19.84 -3.35
CA GLY A 847 -26.39 19.75 -2.24
C GLY A 847 -27.05 19.79 -0.86
N ASN A 848 -28.16 20.51 -0.68
CA ASN A 848 -28.92 20.56 0.57
C ASN A 848 -29.58 19.22 0.91
N VAL A 849 -29.83 18.38 -0.09
CA VAL A 849 -30.39 17.03 0.08
C VAL A 849 -29.25 16.02 0.24
N ALA A 850 -28.22 16.10 -0.61
CA ALA A 850 -27.13 15.14 -0.66
C ALA A 850 -26.25 15.17 0.59
N VAL A 851 -25.80 16.36 1.01
CA VAL A 851 -24.82 16.50 2.09
C VAL A 851 -25.31 15.91 3.42
N PRO A 852 -26.56 16.16 3.88
CA PRO A 852 -27.08 15.51 5.08
C PRO A 852 -27.14 13.98 4.99
N ILE A 853 -27.57 13.44 3.84
CA ILE A 853 -27.67 12.01 3.59
C ILE A 853 -26.28 11.36 3.68
N LEU A 854 -25.29 11.93 3.00
CA LEU A 854 -23.92 11.45 2.99
C LEU A 854 -23.28 11.52 4.38
N ARG A 855 -23.45 12.64 5.10
CA ARG A 855 -22.92 12.80 6.47
C ARG A 855 -23.52 11.77 7.43
N SER A 856 -24.83 11.52 7.37
CA SER A 856 -25.47 10.50 8.20
C SER A 856 -24.90 9.12 7.89
N TYR A 857 -24.84 8.74 6.60
CA TYR A 857 -24.33 7.45 6.20
C TYR A 857 -22.87 7.25 6.63
N MET A 858 -22.00 8.23 6.41
CA MET A 858 -20.59 8.15 6.81
C MET A 858 -20.42 8.02 8.32
N LYS A 859 -21.26 8.70 9.11
CA LYS A 859 -21.25 8.61 10.57
C LYS A 859 -21.71 7.24 11.07
N ASP A 860 -22.84 6.75 10.56
CA ASP A 860 -23.51 5.55 11.06
C ASP A 860 -22.86 4.26 10.49
N HIS A 861 -22.25 4.35 9.31
CA HIS A 861 -21.71 3.22 8.55
C HIS A 861 -20.24 3.39 8.13
N TYR A 862 -19.40 4.05 8.93
CA TYR A 862 -17.99 4.36 8.62
C TYR A 862 -17.12 3.16 8.18
N LYS A 863 -17.51 1.92 8.55
CA LYS A 863 -16.84 0.67 8.13
C LYS A 863 -17.10 0.31 6.65
N ARG A 864 -18.14 0.86 6.02
CA ARG A 864 -18.51 0.67 4.60
C ARG A 864 -17.67 1.56 3.67
N ARG A 865 -16.35 1.47 3.82
CA ARG A 865 -15.38 2.34 3.13
C ARG A 865 -15.61 2.40 1.62
N ALA A 866 -15.75 1.26 0.95
CA ALA A 866 -15.88 1.20 -0.51
C ALA A 866 -17.15 1.90 -1.03
N GLN A 867 -18.25 1.84 -0.28
CA GLN A 867 -19.50 2.52 -0.60
C GLN A 867 -19.37 4.04 -0.41
N ILE A 868 -18.74 4.47 0.69
CA ILE A 868 -18.44 5.88 0.93
C ILE A 868 -17.59 6.41 -0.23
N GLU A 869 -16.48 5.76 -0.57
CA GLU A 869 -15.62 6.17 -1.68
C GLU A 869 -16.36 6.25 -3.02
N ALA A 870 -17.26 5.30 -3.30
CA ALA A 870 -18.08 5.31 -4.52
C ALA A 870 -19.09 6.46 -4.56
N MET A 871 -19.75 6.78 -3.43
CA MET A 871 -20.65 7.92 -3.34
C MET A 871 -19.90 9.24 -3.51
N LEU A 872 -18.74 9.40 -2.86
CA LEU A 872 -17.91 10.60 -3.02
C LEU A 872 -17.39 10.74 -4.47
N GLU A 873 -17.03 9.64 -5.12
CA GLU A 873 -16.58 9.64 -6.52
C GLU A 873 -17.68 10.10 -7.48
N SER A 874 -18.93 9.68 -7.26
CA SER A 874 -20.10 10.22 -7.99
C SER A 874 -20.28 11.71 -7.75
N MET A 875 -20.26 12.13 -6.47
CA MET A 875 -20.48 13.52 -6.08
C MET A 875 -19.42 14.48 -6.62
N ALA A 876 -18.20 14.01 -6.91
CA ALA A 876 -17.12 14.83 -7.45
C ALA A 876 -17.41 15.40 -8.85
N ASN A 877 -18.41 14.86 -9.56
CA ASN A 877 -18.86 15.43 -10.82
C ASN A 877 -19.75 16.67 -10.63
N SER A 878 -20.36 16.84 -9.46
CA SER A 878 -21.25 17.96 -9.16
C SER A 878 -20.50 19.30 -9.15
N GLU A 879 -21.20 20.34 -9.58
CA GLU A 879 -20.74 21.73 -9.49
C GLU A 879 -21.36 22.47 -8.29
N ASP A 880 -22.19 21.77 -7.50
CA ASP A 880 -22.85 22.33 -6.32
C ASP A 880 -21.80 22.69 -5.23
N PRO A 881 -21.74 23.97 -4.80
CA PRO A 881 -20.81 24.43 -3.78
C PRO A 881 -20.85 23.61 -2.48
N LEU A 882 -22.02 23.17 -2.01
CA LEU A 882 -22.14 22.40 -0.77
C LEU A 882 -21.49 21.03 -0.86
N ILE A 883 -21.57 20.39 -2.03
CA ILE A 883 -20.95 19.10 -2.29
C ILE A 883 -19.42 19.25 -2.35
N ILE A 884 -18.93 20.29 -3.04
CA ILE A 884 -17.49 20.60 -3.09
C ILE A 884 -16.96 20.92 -1.69
N GLN A 885 -17.67 21.73 -0.89
CA GLN A 885 -17.30 22.02 0.50
C GLN A 885 -17.34 20.77 1.39
N LEU A 886 -18.28 19.84 1.16
CA LEU A 886 -18.27 18.54 1.83
C LEU A 886 -16.99 17.77 1.50
N LEU A 887 -16.63 17.63 0.22
CA LEU A 887 -15.40 16.95 -0.21
C LEU A 887 -14.15 17.61 0.38
N LEU A 888 -14.07 18.94 0.36
CA LEU A 888 -12.98 19.70 1.00
C LEU A 888 -12.89 19.41 2.50
N SER A 889 -14.04 19.35 3.20
CA SER A 889 -14.07 19.01 4.63
C SER A 889 -13.55 17.60 4.92
N ILE A 890 -13.88 16.63 4.06
CA ILE A 890 -13.43 15.23 4.17
C ILE A 890 -11.93 15.12 3.87
N ALA A 891 -11.45 15.81 2.82
CA ALA A 891 -10.04 15.83 2.42
C ALA A 891 -9.13 16.42 3.52
N ARG A 892 -9.63 17.40 4.27
CA ARG A 892 -8.94 17.96 5.45
C ARG A 892 -8.97 17.03 6.63
N ARG A 893 -10.16 16.52 6.99
CA ARG A 893 -10.35 15.73 8.20
C ARG A 893 -11.42 14.67 8.01
N HIS A 894 -10.97 13.43 7.93
CA HIS A 894 -11.82 12.25 8.12
C HIS A 894 -11.16 11.27 9.10
N GLN A 895 -11.94 10.37 9.70
CA GLN A 895 -11.42 9.35 10.63
C GLN A 895 -10.68 8.24 9.88
N THR A 896 -11.16 7.87 8.69
CA THR A 896 -10.55 6.84 7.85
C THR A 896 -9.61 7.47 6.82
N ASN A 897 -8.30 7.26 6.96
CA ASN A 897 -7.25 7.88 6.12
C ASN A 897 -7.48 7.69 4.62
N SER A 898 -7.93 6.52 4.21
CA SER A 898 -8.12 6.27 2.79
C SER A 898 -9.28 7.02 2.15
N VAL A 899 -10.35 7.27 2.91
CA VAL A 899 -11.49 8.09 2.46
C VAL A 899 -11.03 9.53 2.34
N GLN A 900 -10.17 9.98 3.27
CA GLN A 900 -9.51 11.27 3.20
C GLN A 900 -8.65 11.39 1.94
N GLU A 901 -7.78 10.42 1.66
CA GLU A 901 -6.94 10.41 0.44
C GLU A 901 -7.77 10.36 -0.84
N LYS A 902 -8.85 9.56 -0.87
CA LYS A 902 -9.79 9.57 -1.99
C LYS A 902 -10.42 10.95 -2.18
N ALA A 903 -10.85 11.62 -1.11
CA ALA A 903 -11.40 12.97 -1.19
C ALA A 903 -10.37 14.00 -1.69
N LYS A 904 -9.10 13.93 -1.24
CA LYS A 904 -8.02 14.77 -1.76
C LYS A 904 -7.83 14.56 -3.27
N LEU A 905 -7.77 13.30 -3.72
CA LEU A 905 -7.67 12.97 -5.15
C LEU A 905 -8.84 13.57 -5.95
N LEU A 906 -10.07 13.48 -5.42
CA LEU A 906 -11.25 14.02 -6.09
C LEU A 906 -11.24 15.55 -6.13
N ILE A 907 -10.81 16.22 -5.06
CA ILE A 907 -10.62 17.68 -5.04
C ILE A 907 -9.61 18.14 -6.07
N ASN A 908 -8.46 17.46 -6.18
CA ASN A 908 -7.46 17.79 -7.19
C ASN A 908 -8.02 17.64 -8.60
N LYS A 909 -8.79 16.58 -8.88
CA LYS A 909 -9.47 16.41 -10.17
C LYS A 909 -10.47 17.53 -10.47
N ILE A 910 -11.25 17.97 -9.48
CA ILE A 910 -12.18 19.09 -9.65
C ILE A 910 -11.41 20.38 -9.92
N ALA A 911 -10.32 20.61 -9.18
CA ALA A 911 -9.48 21.79 -9.34
C ALA A 911 -8.82 21.83 -10.72
N GLU A 912 -8.22 20.72 -11.17
CA GLU A 912 -7.65 20.53 -12.51
C GLU A 912 -8.69 20.77 -13.62
N ARG A 913 -9.90 20.20 -13.48
CA ARG A 913 -11.00 20.40 -14.44
C ARG A 913 -11.37 21.88 -14.60
N ASN A 914 -11.24 22.67 -13.54
CA ASN A 914 -11.58 24.10 -13.54
C ASN A 914 -10.35 25.02 -13.73
N HIS A 915 -9.15 24.45 -13.93
CA HIS A 915 -7.88 25.20 -13.97
C HIS A 915 -7.61 26.04 -12.71
N TRP A 916 -7.99 25.51 -11.54
CA TRP A 916 -7.79 26.13 -10.24
C TRP A 916 -6.86 25.26 -9.38
N SER A 917 -6.20 25.87 -8.41
CA SER A 917 -5.63 25.16 -7.27
C SER A 917 -6.75 24.67 -6.32
N ALA A 918 -6.47 23.67 -5.48
CA ALA A 918 -7.43 23.21 -4.47
C ALA A 918 -7.87 24.35 -3.51
N GLN A 919 -6.98 25.32 -3.31
CA GLN A 919 -7.21 26.51 -2.50
C GLN A 919 -8.15 27.51 -3.18
N GLU A 920 -7.90 27.84 -4.45
CA GLU A 920 -8.80 28.67 -5.26
C GLU A 920 -10.16 28.01 -5.40
N LEU A 921 -10.23 26.70 -5.64
CA LEU A 921 -11.48 25.95 -5.67
C LEU A 921 -12.25 26.15 -4.36
N ALA A 922 -11.56 26.07 -3.22
CA ALA A 922 -12.18 26.22 -1.92
C ALA A 922 -12.74 27.62 -1.67
N ASP A 923 -12.13 28.68 -2.20
CA ASP A 923 -12.58 30.07 -2.05
C ASP A 923 -13.67 30.44 -3.06
N ARG A 924 -13.56 29.92 -4.29
CA ARG A 924 -14.51 30.17 -5.39
C ARG A 924 -15.83 29.42 -5.25
N THR A 925 -15.89 28.42 -4.38
CA THR A 925 -17.07 27.58 -4.12
C THR A 925 -17.62 27.77 -2.71
N ILE A 926 -17.39 28.93 -2.09
CA ILE A 926 -18.04 29.28 -0.82
C ILE A 926 -19.52 29.55 -1.11
N SER A 927 -20.41 28.90 -0.35
CA SER A 927 -21.85 29.13 -0.49
C SER A 927 -22.29 30.44 0.15
N THR A 928 -23.32 31.08 -0.40
CA THR A 928 -23.96 32.28 0.18
C THR A 928 -25.09 31.94 1.17
N ALA A 929 -25.38 30.65 1.42
CA ALA A 929 -26.53 30.20 2.20
C ALA A 929 -27.89 30.76 1.73
N GLY A 930 -28.01 31.05 0.42
CA GLY A 930 -29.18 31.63 -0.21
C GLY A 930 -29.26 33.16 -0.14
N LEU A 931 -28.26 33.84 0.43
CA LEU A 931 -28.15 35.30 0.34
C LEU A 931 -27.78 35.71 -1.08
N ASN A 932 -28.40 36.79 -1.56
CA ASN A 932 -27.97 37.45 -2.79
C ASN A 932 -26.73 38.33 -2.56
N GLU A 933 -26.26 39.00 -3.61
CA GLU A 933 -25.09 39.89 -3.56
C GLU A 933 -25.25 41.06 -2.56
N SER A 934 -26.48 41.49 -2.28
CA SER A 934 -26.78 42.52 -1.26
C SER A 934 -26.91 41.94 0.16
N GLY A 935 -26.66 40.66 0.36
CA GLY A 935 -26.78 40.02 1.68
C GLY A 935 -28.22 39.80 2.14
N ILE A 936 -29.18 39.70 1.21
CA ILE A 936 -30.61 39.50 1.48
C ILE A 936 -31.05 38.12 0.97
N LEU A 937 -31.71 37.35 1.85
CA LEU A 937 -32.45 36.15 1.48
C LEU A 937 -33.93 36.50 1.26
N THR A 938 -34.42 36.25 0.06
CA THR A 938 -35.82 36.48 -0.32
C THR A 938 -36.64 35.20 -0.12
N LEU A 939 -37.79 35.32 0.53
CA LEU A 939 -38.68 34.20 0.89
C LEU A 939 -40.08 34.50 0.35
N ASP A 940 -40.44 33.85 -0.76
CA ASP A 940 -41.63 34.17 -1.53
C ASP A 940 -42.87 33.42 -1.05
N TYR A 941 -43.96 34.16 -0.79
CA TYR A 941 -45.30 33.62 -0.49
C TYR A 941 -46.30 33.89 -1.64
N GLY A 942 -45.82 34.39 -2.79
CA GLY A 942 -46.61 34.79 -3.94
C GLY A 942 -47.14 36.22 -3.80
N GLU A 943 -48.20 36.41 -3.00
CA GLU A 943 -48.84 37.74 -2.82
C GLU A 943 -48.01 38.69 -1.95
N ARG A 944 -47.08 38.17 -1.15
CA ARG A 944 -46.17 38.94 -0.31
C ARG A 944 -44.82 38.26 -0.18
N THR A 945 -43.79 39.05 0.10
CA THR A 945 -42.41 38.55 0.17
C THR A 945 -41.79 38.91 1.51
N PHE A 946 -41.20 37.92 2.17
CA PHE A 946 -40.44 38.12 3.39
C PHE A 946 -38.95 38.20 3.06
N THR A 947 -38.19 38.92 3.86
CA THR A 947 -36.73 39.01 3.68
C THR A 947 -36.01 38.61 4.96
N ALA A 948 -34.80 38.08 4.82
CA ALA A 948 -33.92 37.80 5.94
C ALA A 948 -32.50 38.31 5.65
N ILE A 949 -31.86 38.91 6.65
CA ILE A 949 -30.45 39.33 6.60
C ILE A 949 -29.68 38.68 7.74
N VAL A 950 -28.35 38.68 7.65
CA VAL A 950 -27.46 38.23 8.73
C VAL A 950 -26.91 39.46 9.46
N ASP A 951 -27.08 39.49 10.78
CA ASP A 951 -26.58 40.59 11.62
C ASP A 951 -25.07 40.47 11.93
N ASP A 952 -24.54 41.47 12.62
CA ASP A 952 -23.14 41.55 13.06
C ASP A 952 -22.73 40.39 14.00
N LYS A 953 -23.69 39.70 14.61
CA LYS A 953 -23.49 38.53 15.48
C LYS A 953 -23.73 37.22 14.74
N PHE A 954 -23.78 37.27 13.41
CA PHE A 954 -24.01 36.15 12.51
C PHE A 954 -25.36 35.44 12.72
N LYS A 955 -26.40 36.19 13.10
CA LYS A 955 -27.76 35.68 13.31
C LYS A 955 -28.72 36.20 12.25
N TRP A 956 -29.68 35.36 11.90
CA TRP A 956 -30.75 35.73 10.97
C TRP A 956 -31.73 36.71 11.61
N VAL A 957 -32.01 37.81 10.90
CA VAL A 957 -33.04 38.79 11.20
C VAL A 957 -34.09 38.74 10.09
N LEU A 958 -35.29 38.26 10.41
CA LEU A 958 -36.43 38.23 9.48
C LEU A 958 -37.17 39.56 9.49
N ARG A 959 -37.64 39.98 8.31
CA ARG A 959 -38.49 41.15 8.12
C ARG A 959 -39.75 40.79 7.35
N ASN A 960 -40.87 41.41 7.72
CA ASN A 960 -42.12 41.35 6.97
C ASN A 960 -42.04 42.22 5.69
N PRO A 961 -43.05 42.18 4.80
CA PRO A 961 -43.09 43.03 3.61
C PRO A 961 -43.00 44.53 3.91
N GLU A 962 -43.45 44.96 5.09
CA GLU A 962 -43.38 46.33 5.59
C GLU A 962 -41.99 46.71 6.14
N GLY A 963 -41.04 45.77 6.21
CA GLY A 963 -39.68 45.95 6.70
C GLY A 963 -39.49 45.80 8.21
N GLU A 964 -40.54 45.51 8.97
CA GLU A 964 -40.51 45.32 10.42
C GLU A 964 -39.97 43.93 10.79
N GLN A 965 -39.18 43.87 11.87
CA GLN A 965 -38.57 42.63 12.33
C GLN A 965 -39.60 41.66 12.93
N ILE A 966 -39.59 40.41 12.47
CA ILE A 966 -40.47 39.34 12.95
C ILE A 966 -39.68 38.17 13.55
N LYS A 967 -40.29 37.43 14.49
CA LYS A 967 -39.62 36.30 15.18
C LYS A 967 -39.64 35.00 14.38
N ALA A 968 -40.67 34.79 13.58
CA ALA A 968 -40.86 33.58 12.78
C ALA A 968 -41.70 33.89 11.54
N LEU A 969 -41.55 33.05 10.52
CA LEU A 969 -42.38 33.11 9.32
C LEU A 969 -43.84 32.70 9.64
N PRO A 970 -44.84 33.44 9.17
CA PRO A 970 -46.25 33.16 9.48
C PRO A 970 -46.78 31.89 8.77
N GLU A 971 -47.96 31.42 9.20
CA GLU A 971 -48.70 30.38 8.47
C GLU A 971 -49.37 30.94 7.20
N ALA A 972 -49.66 30.04 6.26
CA ALA A 972 -50.35 30.37 5.01
C ALA A 972 -51.75 30.95 5.29
N ARG A 973 -52.08 32.05 4.61
CA ARG A 973 -53.46 32.57 4.55
C ARG A 973 -54.28 31.71 3.58
N LYS A 974 -55.61 31.79 3.68
CA LYS A 974 -56.53 31.07 2.76
C LYS A 974 -56.37 31.46 1.28
N THR A 975 -55.78 32.63 0.99
CA THR A 975 -55.53 33.14 -0.37
C THR A 975 -54.14 32.76 -0.89
N GLU A 976 -53.25 32.24 -0.03
CA GLU A 976 -51.86 31.93 -0.39
C GLU A 976 -51.72 30.46 -0.81
N ASP A 977 -50.76 30.19 -1.71
CA ASP A 977 -50.40 28.83 -2.10
C ASP A 977 -49.64 28.16 -0.95
N GLU A 978 -50.25 27.12 -0.38
CA GLU A 978 -49.67 26.36 0.73
C GLU A 978 -48.32 25.71 0.36
N THR A 979 -48.09 25.42 -0.92
CA THR A 979 -46.83 24.83 -1.41
C THR A 979 -45.68 25.84 -1.35
N LEU A 980 -45.86 27.05 -1.87
CA LEU A 980 -44.88 28.15 -1.80
C LEU A 980 -44.52 28.50 -0.35
N VAL A 981 -45.52 28.56 0.54
CA VAL A 981 -45.28 28.82 1.97
C VAL A 981 -44.41 27.72 2.62
N LYS A 982 -44.67 26.44 2.29
CA LYS A 982 -43.85 25.31 2.77
C LYS A 982 -42.43 25.37 2.21
N GLU A 983 -42.27 25.73 0.94
CA GLU A 983 -40.97 25.89 0.29
C GLU A 983 -40.16 27.02 0.92
N ALA A 984 -40.74 28.20 1.12
CA ALA A 984 -40.08 29.33 1.77
C ALA A 984 -39.67 29.00 3.23
N LYS A 985 -40.54 28.33 4.00
CA LYS A 985 -40.19 27.85 5.35
C LYS A 985 -39.04 26.84 5.33
N LYS A 986 -39.04 25.93 4.36
CA LYS A 986 -37.97 24.92 4.17
C LYS A 986 -36.65 25.59 3.78
N GLN A 987 -36.68 26.52 2.82
CA GLN A 987 -35.52 27.31 2.38
C GLN A 987 -34.88 28.03 3.57
N PHE A 988 -35.67 28.76 4.36
CA PHE A 988 -35.16 29.48 5.52
C PHE A 988 -34.55 28.55 6.59
N SER A 989 -35.15 27.38 6.81
CA SER A 989 -34.61 26.36 7.72
C SER A 989 -33.27 25.80 7.24
N ASN A 990 -33.14 25.57 5.93
CA ASN A 990 -31.89 25.11 5.31
C ASN A 990 -30.80 26.18 5.42
N SER A 991 -31.09 27.42 5.01
CA SER A 991 -30.17 28.57 5.12
C SER A 991 -29.66 28.79 6.55
N LYS A 992 -30.49 28.56 7.58
CA LYS A 992 -30.05 28.62 8.99
C LYS A 992 -28.98 27.58 9.34
N LYS A 993 -29.20 26.34 8.93
CA LYS A 993 -28.25 25.24 9.20
C LYS A 993 -26.96 25.45 8.43
N GLU A 994 -27.09 25.87 7.18
CA GLU A 994 -25.98 26.12 6.27
C GLU A 994 -25.11 27.27 6.75
N LEU A 995 -25.68 28.43 7.10
CA LEU A 995 -24.94 29.58 7.63
C LEU A 995 -24.07 29.18 8.83
N LYS A 996 -24.64 28.44 9.79
CA LYS A 996 -23.90 27.99 10.97
C LYS A 996 -22.71 27.11 10.59
N GLN A 997 -22.93 26.10 9.75
CA GLN A 997 -21.87 25.19 9.29
C GLN A 997 -20.80 25.92 8.49
N LEU A 998 -21.21 26.88 7.67
CA LEU A 998 -20.30 27.67 6.86
C LEU A 998 -19.42 28.56 7.73
N ILE A 999 -19.97 29.26 8.71
CA ILE A 999 -19.18 30.10 9.63
C ILE A 999 -18.14 29.24 10.36
N ASP A 1000 -18.56 28.13 10.96
CA ASP A 1000 -17.64 27.23 11.68
C ASP A 1000 -16.49 26.75 10.76
N LEU A 1001 -16.81 26.40 9.52
CA LEU A 1001 -15.83 25.97 8.52
C LEU A 1001 -14.89 27.10 8.09
N GLN A 1002 -15.42 28.29 7.77
CA GLN A 1002 -14.63 29.40 7.24
C GLN A 1002 -13.76 30.06 8.30
N VAL A 1003 -14.21 30.11 9.56
CA VAL A 1003 -13.36 30.53 10.70
C VAL A 1003 -12.14 29.61 10.83
N SER A 1004 -12.36 28.29 10.82
CA SER A 1004 -11.26 27.31 10.87
C SER A 1004 -10.30 27.45 9.69
N ARG A 1005 -10.82 27.75 8.49
CA ARG A 1005 -10.02 27.96 7.27
C ARG A 1005 -9.18 29.22 7.32
N LEU A 1006 -9.76 30.33 7.78
CA LEU A 1006 -9.04 31.59 7.92
C LEU A 1006 -7.92 31.44 8.95
N TYR A 1007 -8.16 30.74 10.06
CA TYR A 1007 -7.11 30.41 11.04
C TYR A 1007 -5.98 29.57 10.41
N GLU A 1008 -6.30 28.48 9.70
CA GLU A 1008 -5.27 27.68 9.01
C GLU A 1008 -4.52 28.47 7.94
N SER A 1009 -5.21 29.35 7.21
CA SER A 1009 -4.62 30.24 6.22
C SER A 1009 -3.65 31.24 6.85
N MET A 1010 -3.97 31.75 8.05
CA MET A 1010 -3.06 32.58 8.85
C MET A 1010 -1.80 31.78 9.24
N CYS A 1011 -1.98 30.58 9.81
CA CYS A 1011 -0.87 29.69 10.18
C CYS A 1011 0.08 29.42 9.02
N ASN A 1012 -0.47 29.11 7.84
CA ASN A 1012 0.30 28.84 6.63
C ASN A 1012 0.78 30.11 5.90
N GLN A 1013 0.46 31.31 6.40
CA GLN A 1013 0.77 32.60 5.78
C GLN A 1013 0.30 32.69 4.32
N ARG A 1014 -0.88 32.11 4.05
CA ARG A 1014 -1.47 32.07 2.71
C ARG A 1014 -1.64 33.49 2.17
N GLN A 1015 -1.33 33.65 0.89
CA GLN A 1015 -1.49 34.88 0.14
C GLN A 1015 -2.61 34.73 -0.88
N TRP A 1016 -3.41 35.78 -1.01
CA TRP A 1016 -4.37 35.97 -2.08
C TRP A 1016 -3.89 37.10 -2.99
N SER A 1017 -4.11 36.99 -4.29
CA SER A 1017 -4.04 38.20 -5.13
C SER A 1017 -5.07 39.21 -4.61
N VAL A 1018 -4.76 40.51 -4.68
CA VAL A 1018 -5.74 41.55 -4.28
C VAL A 1018 -7.06 41.35 -5.02
N SER A 1019 -7.01 41.05 -6.33
CA SER A 1019 -8.20 40.79 -7.14
C SER A 1019 -9.03 39.59 -6.66
N ASP A 1020 -8.41 38.47 -6.30
CA ASP A 1020 -9.14 37.29 -5.81
C ASP A 1020 -9.73 37.56 -4.42
N TRP A 1021 -8.98 38.25 -3.54
CA TRP A 1021 -9.45 38.59 -2.21
C TRP A 1021 -10.68 39.52 -2.27
N GLN A 1022 -10.64 40.55 -3.10
CA GLN A 1022 -11.77 41.46 -3.28
C GLN A 1022 -12.98 40.71 -3.88
N LYS A 1023 -12.75 39.89 -4.92
CA LYS A 1023 -13.83 39.20 -5.65
C LYS A 1023 -14.50 38.08 -4.85
N TYR A 1024 -13.73 37.28 -4.12
CA TYR A 1024 -14.24 36.04 -3.49
C TYR A 1024 -14.42 36.13 -1.98
N LEU A 1025 -13.73 37.07 -1.31
CA LEU A 1025 -13.87 37.28 0.14
C LEU A 1025 -14.64 38.57 0.45
N GLN A 1026 -14.21 39.72 -0.08
CA GLN A 1026 -14.83 41.02 0.24
C GLN A 1026 -16.22 41.19 -0.37
N ALA A 1027 -16.43 40.78 -1.63
CA ALA A 1027 -17.74 40.86 -2.28
C ALA A 1027 -18.73 39.78 -1.82
N HIS A 1028 -18.27 38.75 -1.10
CA HIS A 1028 -19.13 37.64 -0.71
C HIS A 1028 -19.95 37.99 0.55
N PRO A 1029 -21.29 37.79 0.56
CA PRO A 1029 -22.17 38.31 1.61
C PRO A 1029 -21.87 37.79 3.02
N ILE A 1030 -21.40 36.55 3.16
CA ILE A 1030 -21.01 35.96 4.46
C ILE A 1030 -19.53 36.19 4.79
N MET A 1031 -18.61 35.95 3.84
CA MET A 1031 -17.17 36.16 4.08
C MET A 1031 -16.84 37.61 4.40
N ASN A 1032 -17.52 38.59 3.79
CA ASN A 1032 -17.35 40.00 4.12
C ASN A 1032 -17.51 40.26 5.63
N LEU A 1033 -18.56 39.69 6.25
CA LEU A 1033 -18.80 39.80 7.69
C LEU A 1033 -17.70 39.15 8.54
N LEU A 1034 -17.06 38.10 8.03
CA LEU A 1034 -15.96 37.41 8.70
C LEU A 1034 -14.65 38.19 8.58
N ILE A 1035 -14.30 38.68 7.39
CA ILE A 1035 -13.02 39.38 7.17
C ILE A 1035 -12.96 40.73 7.89
N GLN A 1036 -14.10 41.40 8.11
CA GLN A 1036 -14.21 42.64 8.90
C GLN A 1036 -13.78 42.48 10.37
N ARG A 1037 -13.77 41.24 10.86
CA ARG A 1037 -13.39 40.86 12.24
C ARG A 1037 -11.89 40.52 12.36
N LEU A 1038 -11.10 40.73 11.30
CA LEU A 1038 -9.70 40.37 11.23
C LEU A 1038 -8.85 41.54 10.70
N ILE A 1039 -7.57 41.54 11.06
CA ILE A 1039 -6.56 42.45 10.53
C ILE A 1039 -5.80 41.76 9.41
N TRP A 1040 -5.55 42.50 8.34
CA TRP A 1040 -4.94 42.03 7.09
C TRP A 1040 -3.69 42.83 6.76
N LEU A 1041 -2.81 42.24 5.95
CA LEU A 1041 -1.59 42.83 5.44
C LEU A 1041 -1.63 42.85 3.92
N GLU A 1042 -1.32 44.00 3.34
CA GLU A 1042 -0.93 44.10 1.94
C GLU A 1042 0.58 43.87 1.82
N VAL A 1043 0.99 42.99 0.91
CA VAL A 1043 2.39 42.67 0.67
C VAL A 1043 2.73 42.68 -0.81
N ASN A 1044 3.96 43.08 -1.12
CA ASN A 1044 4.48 42.99 -2.48
C ASN A 1044 5.01 41.58 -2.80
N ALA A 1045 5.51 41.39 -4.03
CA ALA A 1045 6.09 40.12 -4.48
C ALA A 1045 7.34 39.67 -3.69
N GLN A 1046 7.97 40.58 -2.93
CA GLN A 1046 9.11 40.30 -2.06
C GLN A 1046 8.68 40.01 -0.59
N ASN A 1047 7.37 39.90 -0.33
CA ASN A 1047 6.77 39.73 1.00
C ASN A 1047 6.96 40.90 1.97
N GLU A 1048 7.34 42.07 1.47
CA GLU A 1048 7.44 43.29 2.27
C GLU A 1048 6.03 43.82 2.56
N ILE A 1049 5.79 44.22 3.80
CA ILE A 1049 4.50 44.76 4.25
C ILE A 1049 4.37 46.19 3.76
N ILE A 1050 3.36 46.43 2.93
CA ILE A 1050 3.04 47.77 2.39
C ILE A 1050 2.05 48.47 3.31
N ASN A 1051 0.98 47.77 3.71
CA ASN A 1051 -0.06 48.27 4.59
C ASN A 1051 -0.52 47.19 5.57
N SER A 1052 -0.96 47.60 6.76
CA SER A 1052 -1.83 46.78 7.62
C SER A 1052 -3.20 47.45 7.70
N PHE A 1053 -4.28 46.69 7.59
CA PHE A 1053 -5.63 47.26 7.46
C PHE A 1053 -6.74 46.34 7.97
N ARG A 1054 -7.94 46.92 8.11
CA ARG A 1054 -9.19 46.23 8.43
C ARG A 1054 -10.31 46.68 7.47
N PRO A 1055 -11.15 45.77 6.97
CA PRO A 1055 -12.40 46.12 6.30
C PRO A 1055 -13.46 46.63 7.29
N THR A 1056 -14.21 47.67 6.92
CA THR A 1056 -15.35 48.23 7.67
C THR A 1056 -16.69 47.69 7.17
N GLU A 1057 -17.78 48.04 7.86
CA GLU A 1057 -19.15 47.54 7.55
C GLU A 1057 -19.68 48.06 6.20
N ASP A 1058 -19.26 49.25 5.79
CA ASP A 1058 -19.53 49.88 4.49
C ASP A 1058 -18.57 49.43 3.38
N GLY A 1059 -17.61 48.56 3.70
CA GLY A 1059 -16.69 47.95 2.73
C GLY A 1059 -15.40 48.72 2.50
N CYS A 1060 -15.21 49.87 3.13
CA CYS A 1060 -13.98 50.65 3.10
C CYS A 1060 -12.83 49.88 3.80
N LEU A 1061 -11.59 50.14 3.39
CA LEU A 1061 -10.40 49.54 4.01
C LEU A 1061 -9.69 50.64 4.78
N ILE A 1062 -9.53 50.46 6.09
CA ILE A 1062 -8.90 51.47 6.96
C ILE A 1062 -7.58 50.96 7.54
N ASN A 1063 -6.58 51.83 7.64
CA ASN A 1063 -5.31 51.55 8.31
C ASN A 1063 -5.42 51.79 9.85
N LEU A 1064 -4.28 51.82 10.54
CA LEU A 1064 -4.21 52.04 12.00
C LEU A 1064 -4.65 53.45 12.43
N GLU A 1065 -4.45 54.41 11.54
CA GLU A 1065 -4.76 55.83 11.72
C GLU A 1065 -6.22 56.18 11.34
N ASP A 1066 -7.04 55.16 11.02
CA ASP A 1066 -8.40 55.29 10.49
C ASP A 1066 -8.48 55.97 9.10
N ASP A 1067 -7.36 56.05 8.38
CA ASP A 1067 -7.35 56.54 6.99
C ASP A 1067 -7.81 55.44 6.03
N GLU A 1068 -8.66 55.82 5.07
CA GLU A 1068 -9.09 54.94 3.99
C GLU A 1068 -7.93 54.67 3.02
N ILE A 1069 -7.71 53.40 2.68
CA ILE A 1069 -6.64 52.95 1.78
C ILE A 1069 -7.19 52.20 0.57
N THR A 1070 -6.41 52.19 -0.51
CA THR A 1070 -6.65 51.37 -1.71
C THR A 1070 -5.51 50.39 -1.90
N LEU A 1071 -5.83 49.13 -2.18
CA LEU A 1071 -4.84 48.08 -2.45
C LEU A 1071 -4.40 48.10 -3.91
N SER A 1072 -3.15 47.74 -4.19
CA SER A 1072 -2.62 47.60 -5.56
C SER A 1072 -2.91 46.22 -6.12
N ASP A 1073 -3.46 46.12 -7.33
CA ASP A 1073 -3.73 44.83 -8.01
C ASP A 1073 -2.48 43.95 -8.25
N LYS A 1074 -1.28 44.54 -8.16
CA LYS A 1074 -0.01 43.80 -8.29
C LYS A 1074 0.46 43.18 -6.97
N ASN A 1075 -0.19 43.53 -5.87
CA ASN A 1075 0.15 43.07 -4.53
C ASN A 1075 -0.72 41.87 -4.13
N PHE A 1076 -0.37 41.32 -2.98
CA PHE A 1076 -1.07 40.22 -2.36
C PHE A 1076 -1.60 40.64 -0.99
N VAL A 1077 -2.63 39.93 -0.51
CA VAL A 1077 -3.22 40.10 0.81
C VAL A 1077 -2.96 38.84 1.62
N ARG A 1078 -2.64 38.99 2.91
CA ARG A 1078 -2.57 37.89 3.89
C ARG A 1078 -3.07 38.32 5.26
N LEU A 1079 -3.35 37.35 6.13
CA LEU A 1079 -3.74 37.65 7.51
C LEU A 1079 -2.56 38.15 8.34
N ALA A 1080 -2.80 39.16 9.17
CA ALA A 1080 -1.81 39.67 10.11
C ALA A 1080 -1.58 38.69 11.28
N HIS A 1081 -0.37 38.68 11.83
CA HIS A 1081 -0.03 37.94 13.03
C HIS A 1081 1.11 38.64 13.78
N CYS A 1082 1.23 38.48 15.10
CA CYS A 1082 2.30 39.13 15.88
C CYS A 1082 3.72 38.63 15.55
N ALA A 1083 3.85 37.45 14.95
CA ALA A 1083 5.13 36.97 14.42
C ALA A 1083 5.58 37.70 13.13
N LEU A 1084 4.71 38.50 12.51
CA LEU A 1084 4.97 39.21 11.25
C LEU A 1084 5.09 40.73 11.40
N LEU A 1085 4.66 41.27 12.56
CA LEU A 1085 4.58 42.70 12.82
C LEU A 1085 5.35 43.06 14.10
N PRO A 1086 5.91 44.28 14.18
CA PRO A 1086 6.48 44.78 15.43
C PRO A 1086 5.43 44.87 16.55
N GLU A 1087 5.86 44.64 17.79
CA GLU A 1087 4.99 44.64 18.98
C GLU A 1087 4.22 45.96 19.18
N GLU A 1088 4.84 47.09 18.81
CA GLU A 1088 4.18 48.41 18.85
C GLU A 1088 2.92 48.44 17.96
N ILE A 1089 3.04 47.88 16.76
CA ILE A 1089 1.95 47.85 15.77
C ILE A 1089 0.84 46.89 16.20
N THR A 1090 1.19 45.71 16.71
CA THR A 1090 0.21 44.73 17.19
C THR A 1090 -0.58 45.26 18.38
N THR A 1091 0.09 45.98 19.30
CA THR A 1091 -0.55 46.60 20.47
C THR A 1091 -1.55 47.68 20.04
N LYS A 1092 -1.19 48.51 19.05
CA LYS A 1092 -2.11 49.51 18.49
C LYS A 1092 -3.33 48.86 17.84
N TRP A 1093 -3.16 47.79 17.06
CA TRP A 1093 -4.29 47.05 16.48
C TRP A 1093 -5.19 46.41 17.53
N GLN A 1094 -4.64 45.85 18.61
CA GLN A 1094 -5.43 45.31 19.73
C GLN A 1094 -6.26 46.40 20.42
N ALA A 1095 -5.69 47.60 20.62
CA ALA A 1095 -6.41 48.74 21.15
C ALA A 1095 -7.52 49.20 20.18
N HIS A 1096 -7.21 49.32 18.88
CA HIS A 1096 -8.16 49.67 17.83
C HIS A 1096 -9.39 48.74 17.82
N LEU A 1097 -9.17 47.42 17.76
CA LEU A 1097 -10.28 46.44 17.79
C LEU A 1097 -11.15 46.59 19.03
N LYS A 1098 -10.54 46.88 20.18
CA LYS A 1098 -11.26 47.09 21.45
C LYS A 1098 -12.09 48.38 21.43
N ASP A 1099 -11.53 49.48 20.92
CA ASP A 1099 -12.20 50.79 20.84
C ASP A 1099 -13.41 50.73 19.91
N TYR A 1100 -13.28 50.02 18.79
CA TYR A 1100 -14.38 49.75 17.85
C TYR A 1100 -15.29 48.58 18.29
N LYS A 1101 -15.05 47.96 19.46
CA LYS A 1101 -15.82 46.82 20.01
C LYS A 1101 -15.92 45.62 19.04
N ILE A 1102 -14.89 45.44 18.23
CA ILE A 1102 -14.78 44.32 17.29
C ILE A 1102 -14.21 43.11 18.03
N LYS A 1103 -15.03 42.06 18.15
CA LYS A 1103 -14.56 40.78 18.66
C LYS A 1103 -13.87 40.00 17.52
N PRO A 1104 -12.57 39.69 17.60
CA PRO A 1104 -11.90 38.95 16.55
C PRO A 1104 -12.43 37.50 16.45
N LEU A 1105 -12.28 36.87 15.27
CA LEU A 1105 -12.69 35.47 15.07
C LEU A 1105 -11.79 34.49 15.83
N PHE A 1106 -10.50 34.82 15.91
CA PHE A 1106 -9.44 34.13 16.65
C PHE A 1106 -8.34 35.13 16.99
N GLU A 1107 -7.49 34.80 17.95
CA GLU A 1107 -6.40 35.68 18.40
C GLU A 1107 -5.31 35.76 17.31
N GLN A 1108 -5.06 36.96 16.76
CA GLN A 1108 -3.98 37.20 15.79
C GLN A 1108 -2.68 37.69 16.44
N PHE A 1109 -2.76 38.21 17.67
CA PHE A 1109 -1.65 38.93 18.31
C PHE A 1109 -1.30 38.41 19.70
N ALA A 1110 -1.75 37.21 20.07
CA ALA A 1110 -1.52 36.62 21.39
C ALA A 1110 -0.38 35.59 21.43
N HIS A 1111 0.00 35.02 20.28
CA HIS A 1111 0.90 33.87 20.21
C HIS A 1111 2.28 34.27 19.70
N HIS A 1112 3.25 34.34 20.61
CA HIS A 1112 4.62 34.75 20.29
C HIS A 1112 5.50 33.57 19.87
N LEU A 1113 6.57 33.87 19.15
CA LEU A 1113 7.60 32.89 18.81
C LEU A 1113 8.31 32.38 20.08
N PRO A 1114 8.73 31.10 20.11
CA PRO A 1114 9.55 30.57 21.19
C PRO A 1114 10.94 31.21 21.20
N ASP A 1115 11.65 31.10 22.33
CA ASP A 1115 13.07 31.43 22.41
C ASP A 1115 13.89 30.46 21.54
N LEU A 1116 14.32 30.93 20.36
CA LEU A 1116 15.04 30.13 19.38
C LEU A 1116 16.40 29.63 19.90
N HIS A 1117 16.97 30.24 20.94
CA HIS A 1117 18.22 29.77 21.55
C HIS A 1117 18.06 28.48 22.36
N GLN A 1118 16.83 28.15 22.76
CA GLN A 1118 16.52 26.94 23.53
C GLN A 1118 16.17 25.74 22.65
N VAL A 1119 15.98 25.97 21.35
CA VAL A 1119 15.67 24.91 20.37
C VAL A 1119 16.92 24.12 20.04
N LYS A 1120 16.84 22.79 20.15
CA LYS A 1120 17.93 21.88 19.81
C LYS A 1120 17.43 20.83 18.83
N GLU A 1121 18.12 20.67 17.70
CA GLU A 1121 17.77 19.67 16.67
C GLU A 1121 16.31 19.78 16.18
N GLY A 1122 15.75 21.00 16.13
CA GLY A 1122 14.36 21.24 15.75
C GLY A 1122 13.32 20.89 16.83
N LEU A 1123 13.75 20.48 18.03
CA LEU A 1123 12.89 20.15 19.17
C LEU A 1123 12.75 21.35 20.12
N ILE A 1124 11.51 21.64 20.51
CA ILE A 1124 11.17 22.59 21.57
C ILE A 1124 10.74 21.77 22.80
N ASN A 1125 11.48 21.91 23.91
CA ASN A 1125 11.30 21.08 25.10
C ASN A 1125 11.36 21.86 26.41
N ASP A 1126 11.03 23.15 26.37
CA ASP A 1126 11.04 24.06 27.53
C ASP A 1126 9.98 23.71 28.59
N ARG A 1127 9.10 22.75 28.32
CA ARG A 1127 8.13 22.16 29.27
C ARG A 1127 8.30 20.64 29.44
N LEU A 1128 9.48 20.10 29.08
CA LEU A 1128 9.83 18.71 29.35
C LEU A 1128 9.69 18.39 30.84
N GLY A 1129 9.07 17.26 31.16
CA GLY A 1129 8.94 16.78 32.54
C GLY A 1129 7.70 17.29 33.28
N TRP A 1130 6.78 17.96 32.57
CA TRP A 1130 5.52 18.42 33.18
C TRP A 1130 4.50 17.27 33.28
N LEU A 1131 3.93 17.08 34.46
CA LEU A 1131 3.09 15.92 34.79
C LEU A 1131 1.59 16.24 34.69
N THR A 1132 0.82 15.35 34.05
CA THR A 1132 -0.65 15.39 33.99
C THR A 1132 -1.20 13.97 33.99
N ASP A 1133 -2.52 13.80 33.91
CA ASP A 1133 -3.15 12.53 33.55
C ASP A 1133 -3.50 12.46 32.05
N SER A 1134 -3.58 11.24 31.52
CA SER A 1134 -3.84 10.96 30.10
C SER A 1134 -5.18 11.52 29.60
N PHE A 1135 -6.20 11.59 30.47
CA PHE A 1135 -7.53 12.10 30.08
C PHE A 1135 -7.53 13.63 29.98
N THR A 1136 -6.87 14.32 30.92
CA THR A 1136 -6.68 15.77 30.88
C THR A 1136 -5.86 16.18 29.67
N LEU A 1137 -4.75 15.46 29.39
CA LEU A 1137 -3.93 15.68 28.19
C LEU A 1137 -4.78 15.52 26.92
N ARG A 1138 -5.46 14.37 26.78
CA ARG A 1138 -6.34 14.09 25.63
C ARG A 1138 -7.40 15.17 25.47
N ASN A 1139 -8.14 15.50 26.52
CA ASN A 1139 -9.24 16.45 26.46
C ASN A 1139 -8.77 17.85 26.07
N THR A 1140 -7.56 18.24 26.48
CA THR A 1140 -6.97 19.54 26.12
C THR A 1140 -6.49 19.53 24.67
N ILE A 1141 -5.67 18.55 24.28
CA ILE A 1141 -5.03 18.52 22.96
C ILE A 1141 -6.04 18.23 21.83
N THR A 1142 -7.08 17.43 22.09
CA THR A 1142 -8.14 17.17 21.09
C THR A 1142 -9.05 18.38 20.86
N LYS A 1143 -9.27 19.23 21.87
CA LYS A 1143 -9.96 20.54 21.71
C LYS A 1143 -9.18 21.49 20.80
N LEU A 1144 -7.85 21.42 20.83
CA LEU A 1144 -6.95 22.16 19.93
C LEU A 1144 -6.90 21.58 18.50
N GLY A 1145 -7.61 20.48 18.26
CA GLY A 1145 -7.77 19.86 16.94
C GLY A 1145 -6.72 18.80 16.59
N TYR A 1146 -5.86 18.41 17.53
CA TYR A 1146 -4.88 17.35 17.34
C TYR A 1146 -5.55 15.97 17.30
N LYS A 1147 -4.92 15.05 16.58
CA LYS A 1147 -5.27 13.64 16.49
C LYS A 1147 -4.20 12.80 17.16
N ARG A 1148 -4.60 11.62 17.61
CA ARG A 1148 -3.71 10.62 18.18
C ARG A 1148 -2.78 10.04 17.10
N ALA A 1149 -1.52 9.81 17.44
CA ALA A 1149 -0.58 9.02 16.63
C ALA A 1149 -1.05 7.57 16.42
N ASP A 1150 -0.39 6.86 15.50
CA ASP A 1150 -0.65 5.45 15.25
C ASP A 1150 -0.35 4.60 16.50
N ILE A 1151 -1.04 3.47 16.61
CA ILE A 1151 -0.86 2.51 17.71
C ILE A 1151 0.36 1.64 17.38
N GLU A 1152 1.29 1.55 18.32
CA GLU A 1152 2.51 0.77 18.23
C GLU A 1152 2.35 -0.63 18.87
N ASP A 1153 3.44 -1.42 18.81
CA ASP A 1153 3.50 -2.74 19.43
C ASP A 1153 3.22 -2.65 20.94
N GLY A 1154 2.32 -3.50 21.43
CA GLY A 1154 1.85 -3.42 22.83
C GLY A 1154 0.62 -2.53 23.04
N GLY A 1155 0.06 -1.94 21.97
CA GLY A 1155 -1.21 -1.22 22.05
C GLY A 1155 -1.09 0.18 22.66
N CYS A 1156 0.08 0.81 22.59
CA CYS A 1156 0.33 2.17 23.09
C CYS A 1156 0.58 3.18 21.95
N PHE A 1157 0.60 4.47 22.29
CA PHE A 1157 0.97 5.56 21.39
C PHE A 1157 1.63 6.68 22.20
N PHE A 1158 2.52 7.47 21.57
CA PHE A 1158 3.40 8.42 22.27
C PHE A 1158 3.28 9.89 21.84
N ALA A 1159 2.44 10.18 20.84
CA ALA A 1159 2.32 11.53 20.31
C ALA A 1159 0.88 11.89 19.91
N TYR A 1160 0.64 13.19 19.84
CA TYR A 1160 -0.50 13.79 19.16
C TYR A 1160 -0.01 14.70 18.05
N TYR A 1161 -0.67 14.68 16.89
CA TYR A 1161 -0.29 15.47 15.73
C TYR A 1161 -1.45 16.27 15.15
N LYS A 1162 -1.13 17.39 14.50
CA LYS A 1162 -2.07 18.21 13.72
C LYS A 1162 -1.44 18.53 12.37
N TYR A 1163 -2.15 18.21 11.28
CA TYR A 1163 -1.66 18.35 9.91
C TYR A 1163 -2.13 19.66 9.27
N PHE A 1164 -1.22 20.34 8.57
CA PHE A 1164 -1.47 21.54 7.79
C PHE A 1164 -1.15 21.24 6.32
N SER A 1165 -2.20 21.17 5.49
CA SER A 1165 -2.07 20.69 4.11
C SER A 1165 -1.24 21.60 3.20
N ASP A 1166 -1.30 22.91 3.41
CA ASP A 1166 -0.66 23.87 2.48
C ASP A 1166 0.86 23.90 2.65
N SER A 1167 1.33 23.76 3.89
CA SER A 1167 2.76 23.64 4.20
C SER A 1167 3.26 22.20 4.11
N ASN A 1168 2.35 21.21 4.00
CA ASN A 1168 2.64 19.79 4.13
C ASN A 1168 3.41 19.47 5.43
N LEU A 1169 2.99 20.09 6.53
CA LEU A 1169 3.63 19.97 7.84
C LEU A 1169 2.69 19.40 8.90
N TYR A 1170 3.25 18.60 9.78
CA TYR A 1170 2.64 18.14 11.01
C TYR A 1170 3.25 18.91 12.18
N ILE A 1171 2.40 19.40 13.07
CA ILE A 1171 2.79 19.82 14.42
C ILE A 1171 2.62 18.60 15.32
N CYS A 1172 3.69 18.17 15.98
CA CYS A 1172 3.70 17.00 16.84
C CYS A 1172 4.04 17.38 18.28
N ILE A 1173 3.28 16.84 19.23
CA ILE A 1173 3.52 16.98 20.67
C ILE A 1173 3.68 15.58 21.26
N ASP A 1174 4.87 15.30 21.77
CA ASP A 1174 5.24 14.05 22.41
C ASP A 1174 4.89 14.04 23.89
N PHE A 1175 4.63 12.85 24.40
CA PHE A 1175 4.42 12.60 25.82
C PHE A 1175 4.86 11.17 26.16
N SER A 1176 4.86 10.83 27.45
CA SER A 1176 5.33 9.52 27.94
C SER A 1176 4.51 8.32 27.47
N GLY A 1177 3.39 8.52 26.77
CA GLY A 1177 2.57 7.49 26.17
C GLY A 1177 1.29 7.12 26.93
N SER A 1178 0.36 6.44 26.24
CA SER A 1178 -0.88 5.87 26.78
C SER A 1178 -1.31 4.60 26.03
N TYR A 1179 -2.09 3.72 26.68
CA TYR A 1179 -2.63 2.48 26.11
C TYR A 1179 -3.92 2.68 25.30
N VAL A 1180 -4.30 1.66 24.52
CA VAL A 1180 -5.61 1.53 23.85
C VAL A 1180 -6.25 0.18 24.23
N PRO A 1181 -7.46 0.15 24.82
CA PRO A 1181 -8.28 1.30 25.22
C PRO A 1181 -7.59 2.16 26.28
N GLU A 1182 -7.87 3.46 26.28
CA GLU A 1182 -7.17 4.43 27.12
C GLU A 1182 -7.66 4.37 28.56
N ASP A 1183 -6.73 4.12 29.49
CA ASP A 1183 -6.91 4.23 30.93
C ASP A 1183 -6.46 5.60 31.42
N ASN A 1184 -7.02 6.04 32.56
CA ASN A 1184 -6.61 7.28 33.20
C ASN A 1184 -5.32 7.06 34.01
N ILE A 1185 -4.17 7.38 33.42
CA ILE A 1185 -2.84 7.14 33.98
C ILE A 1185 -2.04 8.44 34.05
N PRO A 1186 -1.06 8.56 34.98
CA PRO A 1186 -0.12 9.66 34.95
C PRO A 1186 0.70 9.62 33.67
N VAL A 1187 0.92 10.79 33.07
CA VAL A 1187 1.72 10.97 31.86
C VAL A 1187 2.54 12.24 31.93
N VAL A 1188 3.69 12.23 31.26
CA VAL A 1188 4.65 13.33 31.23
C VAL A 1188 4.68 13.97 29.85
N LEU A 1189 4.64 15.29 29.78
CA LEU A 1189 4.79 16.06 28.54
C LEU A 1189 6.27 16.12 28.13
N TYR A 1190 6.56 15.86 26.85
CA TYR A 1190 7.91 15.87 26.28
C TYR A 1190 8.14 17.06 25.34
N ASN A 1191 8.16 16.85 24.03
CA ASN A 1191 8.66 17.83 23.06
C ASN A 1191 7.55 18.30 22.11
N LEU A 1192 7.70 19.52 21.61
CA LEU A 1192 7.04 20.03 20.40
C LEU A 1192 8.03 19.99 19.24
N TYR A 1193 7.60 19.49 18.08
CA TYR A 1193 8.40 19.48 16.85
C TYR A 1193 7.53 19.50 15.60
N PHE A 1194 8.16 19.76 14.45
CA PHE A 1194 7.50 19.81 13.15
C PHE A 1194 8.11 18.78 12.21
N THR A 1195 7.28 18.12 11.39
CA THR A 1195 7.76 17.12 10.43
C THR A 1195 6.86 17.06 9.19
N LYS A 1196 7.39 16.54 8.07
CA LYS A 1196 6.60 16.25 6.85
C LYS A 1196 5.87 14.90 6.92
N LYS A 1197 6.17 14.07 7.93
CA LYS A 1197 5.67 12.70 8.05
C LYS A 1197 4.62 12.58 9.14
N GLN A 1198 3.61 11.75 8.91
CA GLN A 1198 2.56 11.49 9.91
C GLN A 1198 3.08 10.69 11.12
N ARG A 1199 4.11 9.86 10.94
CA ARG A 1199 4.63 8.97 11.99
C ARG A 1199 5.53 9.71 12.98
N GLY A 1200 5.45 9.31 14.26
CA GLY A 1200 6.29 9.80 15.36
C GLY A 1200 7.81 9.63 15.17
N ASN A 1201 8.26 8.87 14.16
CA ASN A 1201 9.66 8.70 13.79
C ASN A 1201 10.12 9.63 12.65
N GLY A 1202 9.34 10.64 12.29
CA GLY A 1202 9.78 11.66 11.34
C GLY A 1202 10.91 12.50 11.93
N THR A 1203 11.98 12.73 11.17
CA THR A 1203 13.01 13.70 11.55
C THR A 1203 12.37 15.06 11.75
N ALA A 1204 12.68 15.70 12.89
CA ALA A 1204 12.25 17.06 13.17
C ALA A 1204 12.88 18.01 12.15
N ILE A 1205 12.07 18.90 11.58
CA ILE A 1205 12.54 19.94 10.68
C ILE A 1205 13.11 21.07 11.53
N ASP A 1206 14.22 21.67 11.09
CA ASP A 1206 14.73 22.89 11.69
C ASP A 1206 13.63 23.96 11.72
N VAL A 1207 13.36 24.53 12.90
CA VAL A 1207 12.34 25.55 13.13
C VAL A 1207 12.50 26.78 12.21
N LYS A 1208 13.70 27.05 11.68
CA LYS A 1208 13.95 28.10 10.69
C LYS A 1208 13.26 27.86 9.34
N ASN A 1209 13.00 26.59 9.02
CA ASN A 1209 12.29 26.18 7.81
C ASN A 1209 10.76 26.03 8.04
N VAL A 1210 10.28 26.32 9.25
CA VAL A 1210 8.86 26.33 9.60
C VAL A 1210 8.34 27.76 9.42
N PRO A 1211 7.16 27.97 8.79
CA PRO A 1211 6.57 29.31 8.70
C PRO A 1211 6.44 29.94 10.10
N PRO A 1212 6.92 31.19 10.33
CA PRO A 1212 6.96 31.79 11.67
C PRO A 1212 5.60 31.82 12.39
N VAL A 1213 4.51 32.05 11.66
CA VAL A 1213 3.16 31.99 12.26
C VAL A 1213 2.80 30.58 12.72
N LEU A 1214 3.05 29.55 11.89
CA LEU A 1214 2.82 28.16 12.26
C LEU A 1214 3.66 27.74 13.47
N LEU A 1215 4.90 28.21 13.55
CA LEU A 1215 5.80 27.98 14.69
C LEU A 1215 5.23 28.61 15.98
N ALA A 1216 4.84 29.87 15.94
CA ALA A 1216 4.27 30.58 17.08
C ALA A 1216 2.95 29.95 17.56
N GLU A 1217 2.07 29.59 16.63
CA GLU A 1217 0.81 28.90 16.93
C GLU A 1217 1.07 27.50 17.51
N GLY A 1218 1.95 26.70 16.91
CA GLY A 1218 2.34 25.40 17.43
C GLY A 1218 2.90 25.48 18.85
N TYR A 1219 3.74 26.48 19.11
CA TYR A 1219 4.28 26.76 20.44
C TYR A 1219 3.19 27.15 21.44
N ALA A 1220 2.27 28.05 21.07
CA ALA A 1220 1.15 28.41 21.93
C ALA A 1220 0.24 27.22 22.27
N ASN A 1221 0.06 26.28 21.33
CA ASN A 1221 -0.68 25.05 21.56
C ASN A 1221 0.06 24.15 22.58
N TYR A 1222 1.38 23.99 22.43
CA TYR A 1222 2.21 23.26 23.40
C TYR A 1222 2.18 23.90 24.80
N ILE A 1223 2.24 25.22 24.90
CA ILE A 1223 2.09 25.95 26.16
C ILE A 1223 0.70 25.79 26.76
N THR A 1224 -0.36 25.78 25.95
CA THR A 1224 -1.73 25.52 26.41
C THR A 1224 -1.84 24.12 27.02
N VAL A 1225 -1.19 23.13 26.40
CA VAL A 1225 -1.12 21.77 26.94
C VAL A 1225 -0.34 21.74 28.26
N ALA A 1226 0.83 22.39 28.31
CA ALA A 1226 1.63 22.49 29.52
C ALA A 1226 0.88 23.18 30.68
N ASN A 1227 0.11 24.24 30.40
CA ASN A 1227 -0.69 24.93 31.41
C ASN A 1227 -1.83 24.08 31.99
N ALA A 1228 -2.26 23.02 31.27
CA ALA A 1228 -3.21 22.04 31.80
C ALA A 1228 -2.54 20.97 32.67
N CYS A 1229 -1.21 20.87 32.64
CA CYS A 1229 -0.45 19.99 33.53
C CYS A 1229 -0.31 20.59 34.93
N THR A 1230 0.03 19.73 35.89
CA THR A 1230 0.22 20.11 37.31
C THR A 1230 1.55 20.82 37.57
N GLY A 1231 2.43 20.91 36.57
CA GLY A 1231 3.76 21.52 36.65
C GLY A 1231 4.89 20.51 36.46
N PHE A 1232 6.13 20.98 36.54
CA PHE A 1232 7.34 20.16 36.48
C PHE A 1232 7.45 19.23 37.69
N ASP A 1233 7.70 17.94 37.44
CA ASP A 1233 7.94 16.94 38.50
C ASP A 1233 9.41 16.52 38.50
N PRO A 1234 10.19 16.71 39.57
CA PRO A 1234 11.60 16.31 39.61
C PRO A 1234 11.86 14.80 39.42
N GLU A 1235 10.85 13.95 39.60
CA GLU A 1235 10.91 12.51 39.37
C GLU A 1235 10.15 12.07 38.09
N TRP A 1236 9.93 13.00 37.14
CA TRP A 1236 9.16 12.72 35.92
C TRP A 1236 9.66 11.50 35.14
N GLU A 1237 10.99 11.27 35.12
CA GLU A 1237 11.62 10.12 34.46
C GLU A 1237 11.16 8.75 35.00
N ARG A 1238 10.51 8.72 36.19
CA ARG A 1238 9.96 7.50 36.80
C ARG A 1238 8.44 7.36 36.64
N LYS A 1239 7.76 8.36 36.05
CA LYS A 1239 6.30 8.52 36.09
C LYS A 1239 5.63 8.47 34.71
N GLY A 1240 6.31 7.91 33.71
CA GLY A 1240 5.83 7.68 32.35
C GLY A 1240 5.69 6.19 31.99
N LEU A 1241 5.10 5.91 30.82
CA LEU A 1241 5.09 4.56 30.24
C LEU A 1241 6.44 4.16 29.63
N CYS A 1242 7.35 5.12 29.49
CA CYS A 1242 8.75 4.97 29.08
C CYS A 1242 9.66 5.75 30.02
#